data_AF-A0AAW0RBS2-F1
#
_entry.id   AF-A0AAW0RBS2-F1
#
_cell.length_a   1.000
_cell.length_b   1.000
_cell.length_c   1.000
_cell.angle_alpha   90.00
_cell.angle_beta   90.00
_cell.angle_gamma   90.00
#
_symmetry.space_group_name_H-M   'P 1'
#
loop_
_entity.id
_entity.type
_entity.pdbx_description
1 polymer ?
#
loop_
_entity_poly.entity_id
_entity_poly.type
_entity_poly.pdbx_seq_one_letter_code
_entity_poly.pdbx_strand_id
1 'polypeptide(L)'
;MVLKDILEEEERGFIVVDALDECDSLHHRIEVLEFLSWLIVEVKCDLRILVTSRPEHDIVNAMTELKVPKRFVPFDTDSVNQDIHAHLVGLMCRAPYSRWAKSIQNEVITQITAESDGVFRWADLQIQSLERFSRKPDIRRVLARLPKGLNQTYERMLDTIDEDYVQDASAVLRWLCYSRLPLTLKQLAEIAAFRRSTGNQVVFDPEYRFEDPSEILAILTGLITVLEYNEPHEDPQDNMVILSHFSVSQYLKSRDVTRPEFQMIDHDSAWFMVQSSLAYLGHYDNPLERLVPYPLLLGACVNLSNFARGLLEESSTDQLQDLMKLITPYLRSKSYAISLALSDRDISLHVWGLTQAVNTGDIRLMQFFLDSGDTGCLGYTGHHFALHGLSLEEPSCFIPRSNASLDHITTIEEFKMHITQPSVWARAEITDEHILETVEWLLAHVSVDFNAVDVSGESFLLRLARLSNTRPGLRKVMERLLTVDEVDINTKNRLGWGLLVIAITAKDDWLFETIMACNKTVQIDPQDHYGWTPLDWALYQKQDSMAQRLMSASQDPGHNAKDARNNAGSLAVTETESWRSPLGEVWSVNFSHDGLRLAVSGDACDIFIIETYNNDSQVRLSHNYAGVGNTAWSPNDHLIVACSQDRHARIYDSVVSKPRDIIVLYQVWLTEEYLA
;
A
#
# COMPACT_ATOMS: atom_id res chain seq x y z
N MET A 1 15.60 -5.28 -5.06
CA MET A 1 16.16 -6.12 -6.14
C MET A 1 16.18 -5.37 -7.47
N VAL A 2 15.04 -4.86 -7.95
CA VAL A 2 14.92 -4.10 -9.21
C VAL A 2 16.02 -3.04 -9.44
N LEU A 3 16.29 -2.16 -8.48
CA LEU A 3 17.31 -1.10 -8.66
C LEU A 3 18.73 -1.67 -8.83
N LYS A 4 19.06 -2.79 -8.18
CA LYS A 4 20.35 -3.47 -8.37
C LYS A 4 20.44 -4.02 -9.79
N ASP A 5 19.38 -4.67 -10.26
CA ASP A 5 19.34 -5.27 -11.59
C ASP A 5 19.52 -4.21 -12.68
N ILE A 6 18.82 -3.06 -12.57
CA ILE A 6 18.98 -1.91 -13.48
C ILE A 6 20.43 -1.38 -13.47
N LEU A 7 21.04 -1.27 -12.29
CA LEU A 7 22.42 -0.76 -12.19
C LEU A 7 23.46 -1.77 -12.68
N GLU A 8 23.17 -3.07 -12.65
CA GLU A 8 24.09 -4.11 -13.15
C GLU A 8 24.12 -4.20 -14.69
N GLU A 9 23.11 -3.64 -15.38
CA GLU A 9 23.11 -3.51 -16.85
C GLU A 9 24.04 -2.39 -17.34
N GLU A 10 24.40 -1.45 -16.45
CA GLU A 10 25.19 -0.27 -16.78
C GLU A 10 26.65 -0.39 -16.29
N GLU A 11 27.60 0.19 -17.03
CA GLU A 11 29.01 0.23 -16.58
C GLU A 11 29.20 1.23 -15.41
N ARG A 12 28.37 2.26 -15.33
CA ARG A 12 28.45 3.35 -14.35
C ARG A 12 27.06 3.86 -13.98
N GLY A 13 26.79 3.93 -12.67
CA GLY A 13 25.52 4.42 -12.12
C GLY A 13 25.68 5.70 -11.30
N PHE A 14 24.67 6.55 -11.33
CA PHE A 14 24.58 7.73 -10.47
C PHE A 14 23.25 7.74 -9.74
N ILE A 15 23.29 7.88 -8.42
CA ILE A 15 22.10 8.08 -7.59
C ILE A 15 22.23 9.45 -6.93
N VAL A 16 21.19 10.27 -7.04
CA VAL A 16 21.09 11.54 -6.32
C VAL A 16 19.88 11.43 -5.40
N VAL A 17 20.14 11.50 -4.10
CA VAL A 17 19.11 11.58 -3.07
C VAL A 17 19.06 13.03 -2.62
N ASP A 18 17.95 13.70 -2.94
CA ASP A 18 17.73 15.08 -2.52
C ASP A 18 16.98 15.12 -1.17
N ALA A 19 17.45 15.98 -0.27
CA ALA A 19 16.84 16.31 1.02
C ALA A 19 16.47 15.08 1.88
N LEU A 20 17.45 14.26 2.25
CA LEU A 20 17.23 13.07 3.11
C LEU A 20 16.54 13.41 4.45
N ASP A 21 16.75 14.62 4.97
CA ASP A 21 16.08 15.10 6.18
C ASP A 21 14.56 15.29 6.03
N GLU A 22 14.02 15.31 4.81
CA GLU A 22 12.57 15.36 4.56
C GLU A 22 11.87 13.99 4.68
N CYS A 23 12.61 12.90 4.93
CA CYS A 23 12.00 11.61 5.25
C CYS A 23 11.22 11.66 6.57
N ASP A 24 9.99 11.15 6.55
CA ASP A 24 8.97 11.25 7.60
C ASP A 24 9.39 10.71 8.98
N SER A 25 10.36 9.79 9.05
CA SER A 25 10.77 9.18 10.31
C SER A 25 12.28 8.93 10.39
N LEU A 26 12.81 8.95 11.62
CA LEU A 26 14.19 8.57 11.92
C LEU A 26 14.50 7.15 11.42
N HIS A 27 13.53 6.23 11.55
CA HIS A 27 13.71 4.85 11.11
C HIS A 27 13.91 4.78 9.59
N HIS A 28 13.06 5.45 8.81
CA HIS A 28 13.18 5.48 7.35
C HIS A 28 14.50 6.11 6.89
N ARG A 29 14.98 7.16 7.55
CA ARG A 29 16.28 7.79 7.22
C ARG A 29 17.44 6.80 7.35
N ILE A 30 17.43 5.97 8.41
CA ILE A 30 18.45 4.96 8.64
C ILE A 30 18.34 3.84 7.60
N GLU A 31 17.14 3.32 7.36
CA GLU A 31 16.90 2.28 6.35
C GLU A 31 17.37 2.69 4.96
N VAL A 32 17.09 3.93 4.54
CA VAL A 32 17.57 4.46 3.26
C VAL A 32 19.10 4.48 3.23
N LEU A 33 19.77 4.95 4.28
CA LEU A 33 21.22 4.99 4.34
C LEU A 33 21.85 3.59 4.34
N GLU A 34 21.26 2.63 5.06
CA GLU A 34 21.69 1.23 5.08
C GLU A 34 21.52 0.59 3.70
N PHE A 35 20.40 0.84 3.04
CA PHE A 35 20.14 0.38 1.67
C PHE A 35 21.13 0.95 0.66
N LEU A 36 21.42 2.25 0.70
CA LEU A 36 22.42 2.89 -0.17
C LEU A 36 23.82 2.32 0.10
N SER A 37 24.16 2.07 1.37
CA SER A 37 25.42 1.43 1.74
C SER A 37 25.52 0.01 1.21
N TRP A 38 24.43 -0.76 1.29
CA TRP A 38 24.33 -2.11 0.74
C TRP A 38 24.51 -2.11 -0.78
N LEU A 39 23.86 -1.19 -1.50
CA LEU A 39 24.00 -1.04 -2.96
C LEU A 39 25.44 -0.80 -3.41
N ILE A 40 26.18 0.07 -2.70
CA ILE A 40 27.60 0.36 -3.01
C ILE A 40 28.45 -0.92 -2.93
N VAL A 41 28.13 -1.84 -2.03
CA VAL A 41 28.88 -3.09 -1.82
C VAL A 41 28.48 -4.16 -2.84
N GLU A 42 27.21 -4.23 -3.18
CA GLU A 42 26.64 -5.35 -3.93
C GLU A 42 26.62 -5.18 -5.45
N VAL A 43 26.57 -3.95 -5.95
CA VAL A 43 26.46 -3.68 -7.38
C VAL A 43 27.86 -3.67 -8.02
N LYS A 44 27.98 -4.26 -9.22
CA LYS A 44 29.26 -4.35 -9.94
C LYS A 44 29.64 -3.09 -10.73
N CYS A 45 28.68 -2.23 -11.05
CA CYS A 45 28.91 -0.98 -11.78
C CYS A 45 29.72 0.04 -10.94
N ASP A 46 30.35 1.02 -11.61
CA ASP A 46 30.94 2.18 -10.93
C ASP A 46 29.82 3.10 -10.38
N LEU A 47 29.31 2.79 -9.20
CA LEU A 47 28.20 3.50 -8.57
C LEU A 47 28.68 4.75 -7.81
N ARG A 48 28.05 5.90 -8.09
CA ARG A 48 28.30 7.16 -7.37
C ARG A 48 27.00 7.69 -6.78
N ILE A 49 27.03 7.94 -5.48
CA ILE A 49 25.85 8.42 -4.74
C ILE A 49 26.14 9.82 -4.21
N LEU A 50 25.25 10.76 -4.52
CA LEU A 50 25.20 12.08 -3.91
C LEU A 50 23.97 12.12 -3.01
N VAL A 51 24.16 12.48 -1.74
CA VAL A 51 23.07 12.69 -0.79
C VAL A 51 23.14 14.13 -0.30
N THR A 52 22.04 14.85 -0.42
CA THR A 52 21.88 16.18 0.19
C THR A 52 21.02 16.04 1.44
N SER A 53 21.37 16.77 2.50
CA SER A 53 20.67 16.73 3.78
C SER A 53 21.11 17.89 4.66
N ARG A 54 20.23 18.31 5.57
CA ARG A 54 20.65 19.05 6.77
C ARG A 54 21.51 18.19 7.69
N PRO A 55 22.38 18.79 8.52
CA PRO A 55 23.25 18.06 9.45
C PRO A 55 22.48 17.60 10.71
N GLU A 56 21.36 16.90 10.52
CA GLU A 56 20.57 16.30 11.61
C GLU A 56 21.40 15.24 12.34
N HIS A 57 21.24 15.16 13.67
CA HIS A 57 22.14 14.36 14.50
C HIS A 57 22.11 12.86 14.16
N ASP A 58 20.92 12.32 13.91
CA ASP A 58 20.66 10.96 13.45
C ASP A 58 21.36 10.67 12.12
N ILE A 59 21.19 11.57 11.14
CA ILE A 59 21.78 11.42 9.80
C ILE A 59 23.30 11.49 9.87
N VAL A 60 23.86 12.45 10.61
CA VAL A 60 25.31 12.59 10.80
C VAL A 60 25.91 11.35 11.48
N ASN A 61 25.24 10.82 12.50
CA ASN A 61 25.69 9.62 13.20
C ASN A 61 25.65 8.40 12.27
N ALA A 62 24.50 8.14 11.62
CA ALA A 62 24.34 7.03 10.69
C ALA A 62 25.37 7.10 9.55
N MET A 63 25.51 8.27 8.91
CA MET A 63 26.52 8.48 7.87
C MET A 63 27.94 8.26 8.37
N THR A 64 28.26 8.59 9.63
CA THR A 64 29.59 8.35 10.22
C THR A 64 29.85 6.86 10.43
N GLU A 65 28.83 6.09 10.82
CA GLU A 65 28.91 4.65 11.08
C GLU A 65 29.00 3.80 9.82
N LEU A 66 28.50 4.29 8.67
CA LEU A 66 28.55 3.57 7.40
C LEU A 66 29.98 3.18 7.00
N LYS A 67 30.21 1.90 6.68
CA LYS A 67 31.54 1.37 6.33
C LYS A 67 31.84 1.43 4.83
N VAL A 68 31.49 2.55 4.18
CA VAL A 68 31.72 2.80 2.75
C VAL A 68 32.56 4.06 2.53
N PRO A 69 33.28 4.18 1.39
CA PRO A 69 33.97 5.41 1.03
C PRO A 69 32.97 6.57 0.94
N LYS A 70 33.22 7.64 1.69
CA LYS A 70 32.32 8.80 1.76
C LYS A 70 33.10 10.09 1.97
N ARG A 71 32.54 11.19 1.48
CA ARG A 71 33.08 12.53 1.65
C ARG A 71 31.95 13.48 2.02
N PHE A 72 32.15 14.24 3.09
CA PHE A 72 31.25 15.32 3.47
C PHE A 72 31.69 16.61 2.78
N VAL A 73 30.76 17.29 2.16
CA VAL A 73 30.94 18.64 1.60
C VAL A 73 30.01 19.55 2.39
N PRO A 74 30.48 20.16 3.49
CA PRO A 74 29.65 21.09 4.25
C PRO A 74 29.43 22.35 3.42
N PHE A 75 28.20 22.87 3.45
CA PHE A 75 27.91 24.21 2.97
C PHE A 75 28.21 25.18 4.09
N ASP A 76 29.25 25.98 3.96
CA ASP A 76 29.53 27.06 4.91
C ASP A 76 28.67 28.28 4.61
N THR A 77 28.20 28.95 5.68
CA THR A 77 27.30 30.09 5.59
C THR A 77 27.87 31.22 4.73
N ASP A 78 29.18 31.44 4.75
CA ASP A 78 29.84 32.50 3.99
C ASP A 78 29.83 32.24 2.48
N SER A 79 30.12 31.00 2.06
CA SER A 79 30.01 30.59 0.65
C SER A 79 28.56 30.65 0.17
N VAL A 80 27.61 30.18 0.98
CA VAL A 80 26.18 30.27 0.63
C VAL A 80 25.75 31.73 0.50
N ASN A 81 26.20 32.63 1.39
CA ASN A 81 25.93 34.05 1.28
C ASN A 81 26.55 34.69 0.02
N GLN A 82 27.72 34.21 -0.42
CA GLN A 82 28.32 34.63 -1.70
C GLN A 82 27.47 34.19 -2.90
N ASP A 83 26.92 32.97 -2.85
CA ASP A 83 26.01 32.48 -3.89
C ASP A 83 24.68 33.26 -3.88
N ILE A 84 24.13 33.58 -2.71
CA ILE A 84 22.97 34.47 -2.57
C ILE A 84 23.26 35.84 -3.19
N HIS A 85 24.43 36.42 -2.90
CA HIS A 85 24.85 37.69 -3.49
C HIS A 85 24.91 37.61 -5.02
N ALA A 86 25.56 36.57 -5.57
CA ALA A 86 25.65 36.36 -7.01
C ALA A 86 24.27 36.19 -7.66
N HIS A 87 23.37 35.44 -7.00
CA HIS A 87 22.00 35.27 -7.43
C HIS A 87 21.24 36.60 -7.47
N LEU A 88 21.31 37.40 -6.39
CA LEU A 88 20.67 38.72 -6.33
C LEU A 88 21.21 39.67 -7.41
N VAL A 89 22.53 39.70 -7.65
CA VAL A 89 23.14 40.47 -8.75
C VAL A 89 22.55 40.06 -10.10
N GLY A 90 22.37 38.75 -10.34
CA GLY A 90 21.72 38.24 -11.54
C GLY A 90 20.26 38.67 -11.66
N LEU A 91 19.50 38.62 -10.56
CA LEU A 91 18.11 39.06 -10.50
C LEU A 91 17.94 40.56 -10.76
N MET A 92 18.85 41.41 -10.27
CA MET A 92 18.79 42.86 -10.48
C MET A 92 18.83 43.27 -11.96
N CYS A 93 19.35 42.40 -12.84
CA CYS A 93 19.35 42.62 -14.29
C CYS A 93 18.01 42.28 -14.96
N ARG A 94 17.09 41.61 -14.27
CA ARG A 94 15.80 41.13 -14.81
C ARG A 94 14.65 42.04 -14.36
N ALA A 95 13.55 42.01 -15.11
CA ALA A 95 12.33 42.67 -14.67
C ALA A 95 11.76 41.95 -13.42
N PRO A 96 11.12 42.69 -12.49
CA PRO A 96 10.91 44.15 -12.51
C PRO A 96 12.07 44.96 -11.90
N TYR A 97 13.07 44.29 -11.29
CA TYR A 97 14.18 44.91 -10.54
C TYR A 97 15.13 45.77 -11.40
N SER A 98 15.23 45.47 -12.69
CA SER A 98 16.04 46.22 -13.67
C SER A 98 15.63 47.68 -13.82
N ARG A 99 14.40 48.03 -13.40
CA ARG A 99 13.88 49.41 -13.39
C ARG A 99 14.42 50.25 -12.23
N TRP A 100 14.96 49.62 -11.19
CA TRP A 100 15.50 50.32 -10.04
C TRP A 100 16.83 51.01 -10.38
N ALA A 101 17.11 52.13 -9.72
CA ALA A 101 18.42 52.75 -9.86
C ALA A 101 19.51 51.84 -9.28
N LYS A 102 20.68 51.75 -9.95
CA LYS A 102 21.83 50.93 -9.50
C LYS A 102 22.22 51.15 -8.03
N SER A 103 22.07 52.38 -7.52
CA SER A 103 22.30 52.68 -6.10
C SER A 103 21.37 51.91 -5.16
N ILE A 104 20.08 51.78 -5.51
CA ILE A 104 19.11 51.02 -4.74
C ILE A 104 19.31 49.53 -4.93
N GLN A 105 19.63 49.06 -6.14
CA GLN A 105 19.96 47.65 -6.38
C GLN A 105 21.12 47.20 -5.48
N ASN A 106 22.20 47.98 -5.43
CA ASN A 106 23.34 47.67 -4.57
C ASN A 106 22.98 47.72 -3.07
N GLU A 107 22.12 48.66 -2.65
CA GLU A 107 21.63 48.77 -1.27
C GLU A 107 20.83 47.51 -0.87
N VAL A 108 19.91 47.07 -1.75
CA VAL A 108 19.12 45.85 -1.57
C VAL A 108 20.01 44.61 -1.52
N ILE A 109 20.92 44.42 -2.49
CA ILE A 109 21.85 43.28 -2.53
C ILE A 109 22.64 43.22 -1.22
N THR A 110 23.27 44.33 -0.84
CA THR A 110 24.14 44.39 0.34
C THR A 110 23.38 44.01 1.61
N GLN A 111 22.18 44.57 1.79
CA GLN A 111 21.43 44.35 3.02
C GLN A 111 20.82 42.95 3.09
N ILE A 112 20.20 42.47 2.01
CA ILE A 112 19.65 41.10 1.98
C ILE A 112 20.77 40.08 2.18
N THR A 113 21.90 40.19 1.46
CA THR A 113 23.03 39.26 1.65
C THR A 113 23.53 39.26 3.09
N ALA A 114 23.65 40.43 3.74
CA ALA A 114 24.14 40.52 5.11
C ALA A 114 23.19 39.89 6.15
N GLU A 115 21.88 39.93 5.92
CA GLU A 115 20.86 39.43 6.83
C GLU A 115 20.38 38.00 6.51
N SER A 116 20.82 37.41 5.39
CA SER A 116 20.34 36.10 4.91
C SER A 116 20.79 34.91 5.75
N ASP A 117 21.93 35.01 6.43
CA ASP A 117 22.51 33.97 7.28
C ASP A 117 22.54 32.56 6.62
N GLY A 118 22.88 32.50 5.33
CA GLY A 118 22.95 31.27 4.55
C GLY A 118 21.59 30.69 4.14
N VAL A 119 20.49 31.42 4.30
CA VAL A 119 19.13 30.93 4.00
C VAL A 119 18.60 31.54 2.71
N PHE A 120 18.80 30.83 1.59
CA PHE A 120 18.30 31.23 0.26
C PHE A 120 16.80 31.56 0.24
N ARG A 121 15.99 30.74 0.91
CA ARG A 121 14.54 30.96 0.98
C ARG A 121 14.20 32.29 1.64
N TRP A 122 14.97 32.73 2.64
CA TRP A 122 14.74 34.02 3.27
C TRP A 122 15.04 35.16 2.29
N ALA A 123 16.17 35.08 1.58
CA ALA A 123 16.58 36.09 0.60
C ALA A 123 15.55 36.22 -0.54
N ASP A 124 15.06 35.08 -1.04
CA ASP A 124 14.02 35.00 -2.08
C ASP A 124 12.70 35.66 -1.62
N LEU A 125 12.22 35.34 -0.43
CA LEU A 125 11.02 35.96 0.13
C LEU A 125 11.19 37.48 0.33
N GLN A 126 12.35 37.93 0.79
CA GLN A 126 12.61 39.37 0.97
C GLN A 126 12.64 40.11 -0.37
N ILE A 127 13.30 39.57 -1.40
CA ILE A 127 13.36 40.23 -2.70
C ILE A 127 11.98 40.27 -3.38
N GLN A 128 11.20 39.17 -3.31
CA GLN A 128 9.82 39.13 -3.80
C GLN A 128 8.93 40.16 -3.08
N SER A 129 9.09 40.34 -1.77
CA SER A 129 8.32 41.34 -1.01
C SER A 129 8.55 42.78 -1.51
N LEU A 130 9.72 43.04 -2.09
CA LEU A 130 10.13 44.33 -2.64
C LEU A 130 9.63 44.57 -4.06
N GLU A 131 9.25 43.51 -4.79
CA GLU A 131 8.89 43.52 -6.21
C GLU A 131 7.85 44.61 -6.58
N ARG A 132 6.83 44.75 -5.74
CA ARG A 132 5.74 45.72 -5.91
C ARG A 132 6.14 47.18 -5.74
N PHE A 133 7.32 47.47 -5.21
CA PHE A 133 7.76 48.84 -4.93
C PHE A 133 8.71 49.36 -6.02
N SER A 134 8.38 50.52 -6.59
CA SER A 134 9.23 51.19 -7.59
C SER A 134 9.91 52.46 -7.07
N ARG A 135 9.43 53.04 -5.96
CA ARG A 135 9.95 54.31 -5.42
C ARG A 135 11.02 54.03 -4.37
N LYS A 136 12.16 54.72 -4.47
CA LYS A 136 13.30 54.58 -3.54
C LYS A 136 12.91 54.65 -2.04
N PRO A 137 12.06 55.61 -1.59
CA PRO A 137 11.68 55.70 -0.18
C PRO A 137 10.88 54.49 0.31
N ASP A 138 10.03 53.92 -0.54
CA ASP A 138 9.24 52.74 -0.16
C ASP A 138 10.12 51.51 0.00
N ILE A 139 11.06 51.29 -0.93
CA ILE A 139 12.04 50.20 -0.88
C ILE A 139 12.86 50.30 0.42
N ARG A 140 13.40 51.48 0.73
CA ARG A 140 14.16 51.72 1.97
C ARG A 140 13.35 51.50 3.24
N ARG A 141 12.07 51.85 3.23
CA ARG A 141 11.17 51.60 4.38
C ARG A 141 11.00 50.11 4.65
N VAL A 142 10.89 49.29 3.60
CA VAL A 142 10.78 47.83 3.74
C VAL A 142 12.11 47.23 4.19
N LEU A 143 13.21 47.64 3.55
CA LEU A 143 14.56 47.27 3.95
C LEU A 143 14.87 47.59 5.42
N ALA A 144 14.41 48.72 5.94
CA ALA A 144 14.60 49.08 7.36
C ALA A 144 13.81 48.21 8.34
N ARG A 145 12.90 47.37 7.85
CA ARG A 145 11.99 46.55 8.65
C ARG A 145 12.06 45.08 8.26
N LEU A 146 13.18 44.58 7.73
CA LEU A 146 13.29 43.17 7.37
C LEU A 146 13.05 42.23 8.57
N PRO A 147 12.42 41.07 8.36
CA PRO A 147 12.25 40.06 9.40
C PRO A 147 13.58 39.33 9.66
N LYS A 148 13.84 38.97 10.91
CA LYS A 148 14.98 38.15 11.30
C LYS A 148 14.68 36.68 11.02
N GLY A 149 15.33 36.12 10.00
CA GLY A 149 15.22 34.71 9.64
C GLY A 149 13.84 34.31 9.11
N LEU A 150 13.67 33.02 8.84
CA LEU A 150 12.46 32.46 8.22
C LEU A 150 11.24 32.52 9.14
N ASN A 151 11.38 32.21 10.42
CA ASN A 151 10.23 32.13 11.34
C ASN A 151 9.50 33.48 11.43
N GLN A 152 10.22 34.59 11.59
CA GLN A 152 9.59 35.92 11.59
C GLN A 152 9.04 36.31 10.20
N THR A 153 9.59 35.74 9.11
CA THR A 153 9.06 35.97 7.76
C THR A 153 7.70 35.29 7.61
N TYR A 154 7.58 34.03 8.02
CA TYR A 154 6.32 33.29 7.99
C TYR A 154 5.29 33.87 8.96
N GLU A 155 5.70 34.29 10.16
CA GLU A 155 4.83 34.99 11.10
C GLU A 155 4.16 36.21 10.45
N ARG A 156 4.95 37.04 9.75
CA ARG A 156 4.41 38.21 9.05
C ARG A 156 3.45 37.86 7.92
N MET A 157 3.63 36.73 7.26
CA MET A 157 2.69 36.25 6.25
C MET A 157 1.38 35.83 6.91
N LEU A 158 1.44 35.09 8.02
CA LEU A 158 0.27 34.72 8.80
C LEU A 158 -0.45 35.94 9.41
N ASP A 159 0.28 36.97 9.81
CA ASP A 159 -0.27 38.25 10.30
C ASP A 159 -0.95 39.08 9.19
N THR A 160 -0.67 38.79 7.91
CA THR A 160 -1.34 39.48 6.79
C THR A 160 -2.69 38.89 6.44
N ILE A 161 -3.01 37.71 6.96
CA ILE A 161 -4.30 37.04 6.77
C ILE A 161 -5.35 37.78 7.58
N ASP A 162 -6.43 38.20 6.91
CA ASP A 162 -7.57 38.85 7.56
C ASP A 162 -8.21 37.93 8.61
N GLU A 163 -8.67 38.48 9.72
CA GLU A 163 -9.29 37.74 10.83
C GLU A 163 -10.48 36.89 10.37
N ASP A 164 -11.20 37.37 9.35
CA ASP A 164 -12.33 36.65 8.76
C ASP A 164 -11.92 35.33 8.07
N TYR A 165 -10.66 35.19 7.64
CA TYR A 165 -10.14 34.02 6.94
C TYR A 165 -9.17 33.16 7.75
N VAL A 166 -8.95 33.46 9.04
CA VAL A 166 -8.00 32.73 9.89
C VAL A 166 -8.36 31.24 10.02
N GLN A 167 -9.65 30.92 10.15
CA GLN A 167 -10.10 29.53 10.25
C GLN A 167 -9.87 28.78 8.93
N ASP A 168 -10.16 29.43 7.81
CA ASP A 168 -10.04 28.93 6.43
C ASP A 168 -8.58 28.58 6.14
N ALA A 169 -7.70 29.55 6.39
CA ALA A 169 -6.26 29.41 6.23
C ALA A 169 -5.68 28.33 7.15
N SER A 170 -6.11 28.29 8.42
CA SER A 170 -5.67 27.26 9.38
C SER A 170 -6.09 25.85 8.94
N ALA A 171 -7.33 25.68 8.46
CA ALA A 171 -7.81 24.40 7.97
C ALA A 171 -7.02 23.94 6.73
N VAL A 172 -6.83 24.82 5.75
CA VAL A 172 -6.08 24.52 4.52
C VAL A 172 -4.62 24.17 4.81
N LEU A 173 -3.93 25.00 5.60
CA LEU A 173 -2.53 24.75 5.98
C LEU A 173 -2.38 23.44 6.75
N ARG A 174 -3.34 23.11 7.63
CA ARG A 174 -3.33 21.85 8.38
C ARG A 174 -3.48 20.65 7.45
N TRP A 175 -4.41 20.70 6.49
CA TRP A 175 -4.53 19.63 5.50
C TRP A 175 -3.29 19.50 4.63
N LEU A 176 -2.67 20.60 4.19
CA LEU A 176 -1.41 20.57 3.44
C LEU A 176 -0.22 20.03 4.24
N CYS A 177 -0.21 20.20 5.57
CA CYS A 177 0.87 19.70 6.44
C CYS A 177 0.77 18.20 6.79
N TYR A 178 -0.42 17.60 6.68
CA TYR A 178 -0.72 16.27 7.21
C TYR A 178 -1.33 15.30 6.19
N SER A 179 -1.95 15.78 5.11
CA SER A 179 -2.49 14.90 4.07
C SER A 179 -1.36 14.14 3.38
N ARG A 180 -1.52 12.82 3.23
CA ARG A 180 -0.62 11.98 2.42
C ARG A 180 -0.94 12.04 0.93
N LEU A 181 -2.09 12.60 0.58
CA LEU A 181 -2.51 12.79 -0.80
C LEU A 181 -2.22 14.24 -1.23
N PRO A 182 -1.64 14.44 -2.43
CA PRO A 182 -1.60 15.76 -3.05
C PRO A 182 -3.00 16.34 -3.13
N LEU A 183 -3.14 17.63 -2.80
CA LEU A 183 -4.43 18.30 -2.78
C LEU A 183 -4.59 19.21 -4.00
N THR A 184 -5.77 19.24 -4.61
CA THR A 184 -6.09 20.13 -5.74
C THR A 184 -6.71 21.44 -5.27
N LEU A 185 -6.73 22.46 -6.13
CA LEU A 185 -7.34 23.74 -5.78
C LEU A 185 -8.83 23.61 -5.43
N LYS A 186 -9.58 22.73 -6.12
CA LYS A 186 -10.99 22.40 -5.76
C LYS A 186 -11.09 21.83 -4.34
N GLN A 187 -10.17 20.94 -3.97
CA GLN A 187 -10.15 20.34 -2.64
C GLN A 187 -9.84 21.38 -1.56
N LEU A 188 -8.95 22.33 -1.84
CA LEU A 188 -8.65 23.43 -0.91
C LEU A 188 -9.90 24.28 -0.63
N ALA A 189 -10.75 24.53 -1.63
CA ALA A 189 -12.01 25.25 -1.45
C ALA A 189 -13.01 24.50 -0.55
N GLU A 190 -13.04 23.17 -0.63
CA GLU A 190 -13.79 22.35 0.32
C GLU A 190 -13.21 22.43 1.74
N ILE A 191 -11.88 22.39 1.87
CA ILE A 191 -11.22 22.41 3.17
C ILE A 191 -11.42 23.75 3.89
N ALA A 192 -11.44 24.86 3.13
CA ALA A 192 -11.68 26.19 3.68
C ALA A 192 -13.05 26.31 4.38
N ALA A 193 -14.03 25.49 3.99
CA ALA A 193 -15.37 25.48 4.57
C ALA A 193 -15.47 24.74 5.92
N PHE A 194 -14.37 24.20 6.46
CA PHE A 194 -14.35 23.66 7.82
C PHE A 194 -14.27 24.78 8.87
N ARG A 195 -15.07 24.64 9.93
CA ARG A 195 -15.15 25.59 11.05
C ARG A 195 -14.97 24.88 12.37
N ARG A 196 -14.29 25.52 13.32
CA ARG A 196 -14.27 25.06 14.73
C ARG A 196 -15.40 25.75 15.50
N SER A 197 -16.37 24.96 15.95
CA SER A 197 -17.48 25.41 16.78
C SER A 197 -17.10 25.41 18.28
N THR A 198 -17.97 25.99 19.11
CA THR A 198 -17.83 25.98 20.58
C THR A 198 -17.68 24.54 21.09
N GLY A 199 -16.57 24.26 21.79
CA GLY A 199 -16.24 22.91 22.27
C GLY A 199 -15.24 22.14 21.41
N ASN A 200 -14.52 22.80 20.49
CA ASN A 200 -13.49 22.21 19.62
C ASN A 200 -14.03 21.12 18.67
N GLN A 201 -15.32 21.19 18.33
CA GLN A 201 -15.93 20.34 17.30
C GLN A 201 -15.73 20.97 15.92
N VAL A 202 -15.33 20.15 14.94
CA VAL A 202 -15.23 20.59 13.55
C VAL A 202 -16.55 20.35 12.84
N VAL A 203 -17.05 21.38 12.15
CA VAL A 203 -18.28 21.35 11.33
C VAL A 203 -17.92 21.72 9.91
N PHE A 204 -18.58 21.09 8.94
CA PHE A 204 -18.50 21.45 7.53
C PHE A 204 -19.72 22.27 7.14
N ASP A 205 -19.49 23.48 6.61
CA ASP A 205 -20.56 24.38 6.20
C ASP A 205 -20.32 24.89 4.76
N PRO A 206 -21.02 24.35 3.75
CA PRO A 206 -20.83 24.71 2.35
C PRO A 206 -21.04 26.18 2.02
N GLU A 207 -21.75 26.95 2.85
CA GLU A 207 -21.96 28.40 2.63
C GLU A 207 -20.66 29.20 2.74
N TYR A 208 -19.62 28.62 3.37
CA TYR A 208 -18.28 29.19 3.45
C TYR A 208 -17.34 28.68 2.35
N ARG A 209 -17.83 27.91 1.38
CA ARG A 209 -17.02 27.50 0.22
C ARG A 209 -16.76 28.71 -0.68
N PHE A 210 -15.50 28.92 -1.06
CA PHE A 210 -15.16 29.90 -2.08
C PHE A 210 -15.79 29.53 -3.43
N GLU A 211 -16.53 30.44 -4.04
CA GLU A 211 -17.06 30.27 -5.40
C GLU A 211 -15.91 30.17 -6.43
N ASP A 212 -14.86 30.97 -6.23
CA ASP A 212 -13.61 30.89 -6.97
C ASP A 212 -12.50 30.31 -6.07
N PRO A 213 -12.09 29.05 -6.29
CA PRO A 213 -11.01 28.42 -5.52
C PRO A 213 -9.68 29.18 -5.53
N SER A 214 -9.44 30.06 -6.51
CA SER A 214 -8.20 30.84 -6.60
C SER A 214 -8.10 31.95 -5.54
N GLU A 215 -9.20 32.31 -4.86
CA GLU A 215 -9.17 33.26 -3.73
C GLU A 215 -8.29 32.76 -2.57
N ILE A 216 -8.23 31.44 -2.36
CA ILE A 216 -7.37 30.82 -1.35
C ILE A 216 -5.90 31.08 -1.63
N LEU A 217 -5.51 31.13 -2.91
CA LEU A 217 -4.14 31.46 -3.31
C LEU A 217 -3.77 32.90 -2.92
N ALA A 218 -4.73 33.82 -3.02
CA ALA A 218 -4.53 35.19 -2.59
C ALA A 218 -4.39 35.30 -1.07
N ILE A 219 -5.20 34.53 -0.31
CA ILE A 219 -5.15 34.51 1.16
C ILE A 219 -3.81 33.92 1.65
N LEU A 220 -3.36 32.81 1.06
CA LEU A 220 -2.16 32.08 1.47
C LEU A 220 -0.91 32.45 0.65
N THR A 221 -0.86 33.69 0.15
CA THR A 221 0.22 34.18 -0.72
C THR A 221 1.60 33.94 -0.09
N GLY A 222 2.47 33.23 -0.81
CA GLY A 222 3.85 32.96 -0.38
C GLY A 222 4.00 31.79 0.61
N LEU A 223 2.90 31.23 1.11
CA LEU A 223 2.89 30.02 1.95
C LEU A 223 2.63 28.76 1.12
N ILE A 224 1.88 28.87 0.03
CA ILE A 224 1.54 27.77 -0.90
C ILE A 224 1.99 28.07 -2.34
N THR A 225 2.14 27.01 -3.12
CA THR A 225 2.49 27.06 -4.56
C THR A 225 1.61 26.09 -5.33
N VAL A 226 1.16 26.51 -6.51
CA VAL A 226 0.44 25.67 -7.46
C VAL A 226 1.43 24.99 -8.40
N LEU A 227 1.29 23.69 -8.58
CA LEU A 227 2.04 22.90 -9.55
C LEU A 227 1.19 22.75 -10.81
N GLU A 228 1.59 23.43 -11.89
CA GLU A 228 0.96 23.35 -13.20
C GLU A 228 1.44 22.08 -13.91
N TYR A 229 0.71 20.97 -13.74
CA TYR A 229 0.99 19.70 -14.45
C TYR A 229 0.13 19.51 -15.70
N ASN A 230 -0.84 20.39 -15.91
CA ASN A 230 -1.96 20.11 -16.77
C ASN A 230 -1.65 20.30 -18.26
N GLU A 231 -2.10 19.36 -19.09
CA GLU A 231 -2.17 19.55 -20.54
C GLU A 231 -3.18 20.67 -20.86
N PRO A 232 -3.06 21.37 -22.01
CA PRO A 232 -3.85 22.57 -22.34
C PRO A 232 -5.39 22.41 -22.39
N HIS A 233 -5.93 21.24 -22.06
CA HIS A 233 -7.36 20.93 -22.05
C HIS A 233 -7.93 20.61 -20.66
N GLU A 234 -7.12 20.57 -19.59
CA GLU A 234 -7.58 20.29 -18.23
C GLU A 234 -7.97 21.56 -17.47
N ASP A 235 -8.90 21.43 -16.52
CA ASP A 235 -9.39 22.53 -15.70
C ASP A 235 -8.27 23.05 -14.77
N PRO A 236 -7.92 24.37 -14.80
CA PRO A 236 -6.91 24.94 -13.93
C PRO A 236 -7.15 24.71 -12.43
N GLN A 237 -8.39 24.43 -12.03
CA GLN A 237 -8.73 24.13 -10.65
C GLN A 237 -8.33 22.69 -10.23
N ASP A 238 -7.97 21.83 -11.17
CA ASP A 238 -7.42 20.49 -10.89
C ASP A 238 -5.91 20.51 -10.65
N ASN A 239 -5.26 21.66 -10.79
CA ASN A 239 -3.85 21.82 -10.46
C ASN A 239 -3.59 21.47 -8.98
N MET A 240 -2.48 20.77 -8.75
CA MET A 240 -2.05 20.40 -7.41
C MET A 240 -1.50 21.61 -6.66
N VAL A 241 -1.78 21.68 -5.37
CA VAL A 241 -1.30 22.73 -4.48
C VAL A 241 -0.46 22.09 -3.38
N ILE A 242 0.74 22.62 -3.20
CA ILE A 242 1.67 22.21 -2.15
C ILE A 242 2.04 23.42 -1.29
N LEU A 243 2.64 23.15 -0.13
CA LEU A 243 3.35 24.21 0.59
C LEU A 243 4.48 24.73 -0.31
N SER A 244 4.67 26.05 -0.30
CA SER A 244 5.66 26.72 -1.14
C SER A 244 7.10 26.29 -0.85
N HIS A 245 7.33 25.76 0.35
CA HIS A 245 8.59 25.19 0.79
C HIS A 245 8.38 24.34 2.04
N PHE A 246 9.14 23.26 2.20
CA PHE A 246 9.07 22.36 3.37
C PHE A 246 9.23 23.10 4.72
N SER A 247 10.05 24.16 4.75
CA SER A 247 10.25 24.97 5.97
C SER A 247 8.99 25.70 6.45
N VAL A 248 7.96 25.87 5.61
CA VAL A 248 6.65 26.35 6.06
C VAL A 248 6.03 25.33 7.02
N SER A 249 6.00 24.06 6.63
CA SER A 249 5.50 22.96 7.48
C SER A 249 6.28 22.87 8.79
N GLN A 250 7.61 22.96 8.73
CA GLN A 250 8.47 22.94 9.92
C GLN A 250 8.15 24.08 10.88
N TYR A 251 7.99 25.30 10.37
CA TYR A 251 7.64 26.44 11.21
C TYR A 251 6.24 26.28 11.83
N LEU A 252 5.24 25.86 11.05
CA LEU A 252 3.88 25.63 11.55
C LEU A 252 3.82 24.56 12.66
N LYS A 253 4.68 23.53 12.59
CA LYS A 253 4.82 22.48 13.62
C LYS A 253 5.72 22.89 14.80
N SER A 254 6.37 24.06 14.74
CA SER A 254 7.30 24.52 15.76
C SER A 254 6.60 25.18 16.95
N ARG A 255 7.35 25.40 18.04
CA ARG A 255 6.90 26.19 19.19
C ARG A 255 7.05 27.70 18.98
N ASP A 256 7.64 28.12 17.87
CA ASP A 256 7.93 29.52 17.57
C ASP A 256 6.75 30.26 16.92
N VAL A 257 5.67 29.55 16.57
CA VAL A 257 4.43 30.15 16.04
C VAL A 257 3.78 31.00 17.13
N THR A 258 3.59 32.29 16.88
CA THR A 258 2.97 33.17 17.89
C THR A 258 1.45 33.16 17.84
N ARG A 259 0.86 32.93 16.66
CA ARG A 259 -0.57 32.74 16.46
C ARG A 259 -1.00 31.28 16.73
N PRO A 260 -1.69 30.99 17.85
CA PRO A 260 -2.03 29.61 18.22
C PRO A 260 -2.96 28.91 17.21
N GLU A 261 -3.73 29.67 16.43
CA GLU A 261 -4.63 29.14 15.39
C GLU A 261 -3.86 28.40 14.29
N PHE A 262 -2.63 28.82 14.01
CA PHE A 262 -1.77 28.25 12.99
C PHE A 262 -0.75 27.26 13.53
N GLN A 263 -0.67 27.09 14.86
CA GLN A 263 0.23 26.11 15.45
C GLN A 263 -0.30 24.69 15.19
N MET A 264 0.55 23.86 14.60
CA MET A 264 0.25 22.50 14.20
C MET A 264 0.82 21.53 15.24
N ILE A 265 -0.02 21.17 16.21
CA ILE A 265 0.30 20.13 17.20
C ILE A 265 -0.17 18.79 16.62
N ASP A 266 0.71 17.78 16.57
CA ASP A 266 0.43 16.51 15.89
C ASP A 266 -0.86 15.84 16.37
N HIS A 267 -1.04 15.72 17.69
CA HIS A 267 -2.24 15.11 18.26
C HIS A 267 -3.52 15.92 17.97
N ASP A 268 -3.51 17.26 18.14
CA ASP A 268 -4.68 18.11 17.81
C ASP A 268 -4.99 18.08 16.31
N SER A 269 -3.96 18.04 15.48
CA SER A 269 -4.10 17.99 14.03
C SER A 269 -4.66 16.64 13.58
N ALA A 270 -4.22 15.52 14.14
CA ALA A 270 -4.81 14.21 13.88
C ALA A 270 -6.30 14.17 14.22
N TRP A 271 -6.69 14.73 15.37
CA TRP A 271 -8.10 14.88 15.76
C TRP A 271 -8.88 15.75 14.77
N PHE A 272 -8.31 16.88 14.37
CA PHE A 272 -8.93 17.75 13.36
C PHE A 272 -9.11 17.02 12.02
N MET A 273 -8.12 16.25 11.56
CA MET A 273 -8.21 15.48 10.32
C MET A 273 -9.33 14.45 10.38
N VAL A 274 -9.49 13.73 11.51
CA VAL A 274 -10.59 12.79 11.71
C VAL A 274 -11.95 13.52 11.75
N GLN A 275 -12.07 14.58 12.55
CA GLN A 275 -13.33 15.30 12.72
C GLN A 275 -13.78 16.01 11.44
N SER A 276 -12.86 16.67 10.72
CA SER A 276 -13.16 17.30 9.43
C SER A 276 -13.59 16.27 8.38
N SER A 277 -12.90 15.13 8.32
CA SER A 277 -13.28 14.04 7.41
C SER A 277 -14.68 13.50 7.70
N LEU A 278 -15.01 13.28 8.98
CA LEU A 278 -16.36 12.83 9.37
C LEU A 278 -17.42 13.90 9.12
N ALA A 279 -17.13 15.16 9.40
CA ALA A 279 -18.05 16.27 9.13
C ALA A 279 -18.39 16.38 7.64
N TYR A 280 -17.38 16.24 6.77
CA TYR A 280 -17.57 16.22 5.32
C TYR A 280 -18.43 15.05 4.86
N LEU A 281 -18.10 13.83 5.31
CA LEU A 281 -18.86 12.61 4.97
C LEU A 281 -20.32 12.70 5.47
N GLY A 282 -20.52 13.22 6.69
CA GLY A 282 -21.84 13.32 7.31
C GLY A 282 -22.77 14.31 6.64
N HIS A 283 -22.22 15.41 6.11
CA HIS A 283 -22.97 16.34 5.27
C HIS A 283 -23.51 15.60 4.04
N TYR A 284 -22.62 14.95 3.30
CA TYR A 284 -22.95 14.33 2.01
C TYR A 284 -23.67 12.98 2.06
N ASP A 285 -23.85 12.41 3.26
CA ASP A 285 -24.73 11.28 3.48
C ASP A 285 -26.23 11.65 3.37
N ASN A 286 -26.54 12.94 3.47
CA ASN A 286 -27.89 13.48 3.31
C ASN A 286 -28.42 13.25 1.88
N PRO A 287 -29.57 12.56 1.70
CA PRO A 287 -30.16 12.27 0.38
C PRO A 287 -30.34 13.48 -0.54
N LEU A 288 -30.53 14.68 0.01
CA LEU A 288 -30.77 15.91 -0.75
C LEU A 288 -29.51 16.50 -1.38
N GLU A 289 -28.33 16.17 -0.88
CA GLU A 289 -27.05 16.76 -1.29
C GLU A 289 -26.25 15.84 -2.23
N ARG A 290 -26.86 14.72 -2.66
CA ARG A 290 -26.18 13.60 -3.35
C ARG A 290 -25.74 13.84 -4.81
N LEU A 291 -26.14 14.97 -5.41
CA LEU A 291 -26.03 15.25 -6.85
C LEU A 291 -24.88 16.21 -7.20
N VAL A 292 -24.11 16.67 -6.21
CA VAL A 292 -23.01 17.62 -6.39
C VAL A 292 -21.68 16.87 -6.42
N PRO A 293 -20.69 17.24 -7.26
CA PRO A 293 -19.36 16.64 -7.21
C PRO A 293 -18.75 16.77 -5.82
N TYR A 294 -17.96 15.77 -5.39
CA TYR A 294 -17.32 15.75 -4.07
C TYR A 294 -15.79 15.76 -4.20
N PRO A 295 -15.16 16.93 -4.42
CA PRO A 295 -13.72 16.99 -4.68
C PRO A 295 -12.88 16.37 -3.55
N LEU A 296 -13.31 16.54 -2.29
CA LEU A 296 -12.56 16.11 -1.12
C LEU A 296 -12.91 14.69 -0.63
N LEU A 297 -13.87 14.01 -1.25
CA LEU A 297 -14.40 12.74 -0.73
C LEU A 297 -13.30 11.68 -0.52
N LEU A 298 -12.49 11.45 -1.54
CA LEU A 298 -11.37 10.49 -1.46
C LEU A 298 -10.36 10.92 -0.39
N GLY A 299 -10.03 12.21 -0.34
CA GLY A 299 -9.13 12.79 0.66
C GLY A 299 -9.63 12.57 2.08
N ALA A 300 -10.93 12.81 2.33
CA ALA A 300 -11.58 12.60 3.62
C ALA A 300 -11.56 11.13 4.04
N CYS A 301 -11.87 10.18 3.14
CA CYS A 301 -11.85 8.76 3.47
C CYS A 301 -10.43 8.25 3.81
N VAL A 302 -9.43 8.63 3.00
CA VAL A 302 -8.04 8.20 3.21
C VAL A 302 -7.47 8.81 4.49
N ASN A 303 -7.73 10.10 4.75
CA ASN A 303 -7.25 10.76 5.96
C ASN A 303 -7.97 10.22 7.21
N LEU A 304 -9.27 9.96 7.16
CA LEU A 304 -10.00 9.33 8.27
C LEU A 304 -9.32 8.01 8.68
N SER A 305 -9.08 7.11 7.73
CA SER A 305 -8.44 5.82 8.02
C SER A 305 -7.03 5.99 8.58
N ASN A 306 -6.24 6.91 8.02
CA ASN A 306 -4.85 7.10 8.41
C ASN A 306 -4.71 7.68 9.82
N PHE A 307 -5.48 8.71 10.13
CA PHE A 307 -5.38 9.42 11.41
C PHE A 307 -6.16 8.72 12.53
N ALA A 308 -7.28 8.07 12.21
CA ALA A 308 -7.98 7.24 13.21
C ALA A 308 -7.09 6.10 13.72
N ARG A 309 -6.29 5.48 12.83
CA ARG A 309 -5.31 4.46 13.21
C ARG A 309 -4.27 4.99 14.19
N GLY A 310 -3.59 6.10 13.87
CA GLY A 310 -2.57 6.67 14.75
C GLY A 310 -3.13 7.07 16.12
N LEU A 311 -4.34 7.65 16.14
CA LEU A 311 -5.01 7.98 17.39
C LEU A 311 -5.39 6.73 18.19
N LEU A 312 -5.78 5.62 17.56
CA LEU A 312 -6.11 4.38 18.26
C LEU A 312 -4.90 3.72 18.94
N GLU A 313 -3.71 3.86 18.34
CA GLU A 313 -2.45 3.31 18.88
C GLU A 313 -1.91 4.16 20.05
N GLU A 314 -2.09 5.49 20.02
CA GLU A 314 -1.48 6.42 20.97
C GLU A 314 -2.42 6.91 22.10
N SER A 315 -3.73 6.68 21.99
CA SER A 315 -4.73 7.30 22.89
C SER A 315 -4.89 6.60 24.24
N SER A 316 -5.17 7.40 25.27
CA SER A 316 -5.67 6.91 26.56
C SER A 316 -7.10 6.35 26.46
N THR A 317 -7.51 5.52 27.44
CA THR A 317 -8.83 4.86 27.44
C THR A 317 -10.02 5.83 27.29
N ASP A 318 -9.91 7.04 27.85
CA ASP A 318 -10.97 8.07 27.74
C ASP A 318 -11.02 8.69 26.34
N GLN A 319 -9.87 8.96 25.73
CA GLN A 319 -9.78 9.47 24.35
C GLN A 319 -10.25 8.44 23.32
N LEU A 320 -9.98 7.15 23.57
CA LEU A 320 -10.52 6.05 22.78
C LEU A 320 -12.06 6.03 22.82
N GLN A 321 -12.67 6.22 24.00
CA GLN A 321 -14.13 6.29 24.10
C GLN A 321 -14.71 7.47 23.31
N ASP A 322 -14.05 8.62 23.33
CA ASP A 322 -14.51 9.80 22.58
C ASP A 322 -14.33 9.61 21.06
N LEU A 323 -13.24 9.01 20.62
CA LEU A 323 -13.01 8.66 19.22
C LEU A 323 -14.05 7.65 18.74
N MET A 324 -14.34 6.65 19.59
CA MET A 324 -15.37 5.66 19.32
C MET A 324 -16.75 6.31 19.24
N LYS A 325 -17.14 7.20 20.16
CA LYS A 325 -18.42 7.94 20.06
C LYS A 325 -18.53 8.72 18.76
N LEU A 326 -17.43 9.27 18.26
CA LEU A 326 -17.39 10.05 17.03
C LEU A 326 -17.55 9.17 15.79
N ILE A 327 -16.88 8.01 15.74
CA ILE A 327 -16.85 7.12 14.57
C ILE A 327 -18.06 6.16 14.54
N THR A 328 -18.58 5.75 15.70
CA THR A 328 -19.68 4.74 15.82
C THR A 328 -20.93 5.05 14.98
N PRO A 329 -21.43 6.30 14.88
CA PRO A 329 -22.60 6.60 14.04
C PRO A 329 -22.36 6.31 12.54
N TYR A 330 -21.14 6.52 12.06
CA TYR A 330 -20.74 6.28 10.67
C TYR A 330 -20.47 4.80 10.39
N LEU A 331 -20.11 4.05 11.44
CA LEU A 331 -20.07 2.60 11.40
C LEU A 331 -21.51 2.03 11.35
N ARG A 332 -22.43 2.53 12.17
CA ARG A 332 -23.79 1.98 12.25
C ARG A 332 -24.73 2.40 11.12
N SER A 333 -24.51 3.57 10.51
CA SER A 333 -25.34 4.08 9.42
C SER A 333 -24.73 3.76 8.05
N LYS A 334 -25.56 3.37 7.09
CA LYS A 334 -25.18 3.17 5.69
C LYS A 334 -24.78 4.51 5.07
N SER A 335 -23.55 4.97 5.34
CA SER A 335 -22.99 6.19 4.76
C SER A 335 -22.89 6.01 3.24
N TYR A 336 -23.63 6.84 2.50
CA TYR A 336 -23.61 6.90 1.05
C TYR A 336 -22.27 7.42 0.56
N ALA A 337 -21.70 8.42 1.22
CA ALA A 337 -20.40 9.00 0.90
C ALA A 337 -19.28 7.95 1.06
N ILE A 338 -19.28 7.20 2.17
CA ILE A 338 -18.36 6.07 2.33
C ILE A 338 -18.62 5.02 1.26
N SER A 339 -19.88 4.67 0.94
CA SER A 339 -20.17 3.70 -0.15
C SER A 339 -19.71 4.16 -1.54
N LEU A 340 -19.71 5.47 -1.82
CA LEU A 340 -19.26 6.06 -3.08
C LEU A 340 -17.72 6.12 -3.15
N ALA A 341 -17.06 6.51 -2.06
CA ALA A 341 -15.60 6.44 -1.96
C ALA A 341 -15.09 4.99 -2.07
N LEU A 342 -15.84 4.06 -1.45
CA LEU A 342 -15.61 2.62 -1.51
C LEU A 342 -15.83 2.02 -2.90
N SER A 343 -16.65 2.65 -3.74
CA SER A 343 -16.84 2.23 -5.14
C SER A 343 -15.68 2.65 -6.05
N ASP A 344 -14.87 3.62 -5.61
CA ASP A 344 -13.71 4.14 -6.34
C ASP A 344 -12.38 3.53 -5.81
N ARG A 345 -12.25 3.26 -4.49
CA ARG A 345 -11.21 2.37 -3.88
C ARG A 345 -11.63 1.79 -2.51
N ASP A 346 -11.28 0.52 -2.28
CA ASP A 346 -11.57 -0.30 -1.08
C ASP A 346 -11.00 0.23 0.26
N ILE A 347 -11.86 0.69 1.20
CA ILE A 347 -11.54 1.09 2.59
C ILE A 347 -12.65 0.70 3.59
N SER A 348 -12.58 -0.46 4.26
CA SER A 348 -13.55 -0.84 5.31
C SER A 348 -13.01 -0.65 6.74
N LEU A 349 -13.47 0.41 7.42
CA LEU A 349 -13.13 0.71 8.83
C LEU A 349 -13.60 -0.37 9.83
N HIS A 350 -14.72 -1.07 9.56
CA HIS A 350 -15.23 -2.11 10.47
C HIS A 350 -14.36 -3.35 10.49
N VAL A 351 -13.96 -3.81 9.30
CA VAL A 351 -13.12 -5.01 9.17
C VAL A 351 -11.79 -4.75 9.84
N TRP A 352 -11.21 -3.56 9.65
CA TRP A 352 -9.98 -3.17 10.34
C TRP A 352 -10.15 -3.08 11.87
N GLY A 353 -11.23 -2.49 12.39
CA GLY A 353 -11.48 -2.40 13.84
C GLY A 353 -11.62 -3.77 14.51
N LEU A 354 -12.30 -4.71 13.84
CA LEU A 354 -12.37 -6.11 14.24
C LEU A 354 -11.02 -6.82 14.17
N THR A 355 -10.24 -6.61 13.09
CA THR A 355 -8.90 -7.17 12.94
C THR A 355 -7.95 -6.68 14.05
N GLN A 356 -8.00 -5.40 14.43
CA GLN A 356 -7.19 -4.87 15.52
C GLN A 356 -7.64 -5.37 16.90
N ALA A 357 -8.94 -5.51 17.14
CA ALA A 357 -9.46 -6.10 18.37
C ALA A 357 -8.99 -7.55 18.55
N VAL A 358 -8.96 -8.32 17.46
CA VAL A 358 -8.43 -9.68 17.45
C VAL A 358 -6.91 -9.69 17.64
N ASN A 359 -6.17 -8.81 16.96
CA ASN A 359 -4.70 -8.74 17.07
C ASN A 359 -4.21 -8.31 18.46
N THR A 360 -5.01 -7.52 19.19
CA THR A 360 -4.70 -7.03 20.55
C THR A 360 -5.29 -7.91 21.64
N GLY A 361 -6.12 -8.91 21.31
CA GLY A 361 -6.79 -9.78 22.28
C GLY A 361 -7.85 -9.07 23.14
N ASP A 362 -8.28 -7.86 22.78
CA ASP A 362 -9.24 -7.09 23.58
C ASP A 362 -10.67 -7.57 23.32
N ILE A 363 -11.12 -8.50 24.17
CA ILE A 363 -12.46 -9.12 24.12
C ILE A 363 -13.57 -8.06 24.20
N ARG A 364 -13.36 -6.94 24.90
CA ARG A 364 -14.38 -5.87 25.00
C ARG A 364 -14.49 -5.10 23.70
N LEU A 365 -13.36 -4.88 23.03
CA LEU A 365 -13.30 -4.24 21.71
C LEU A 365 -13.92 -5.15 20.64
N MET A 366 -13.67 -6.47 20.71
CA MET A 366 -14.29 -7.47 19.82
C MET A 366 -15.82 -7.50 19.98
N GLN A 367 -16.30 -7.56 21.22
CA GLN A 367 -17.74 -7.61 21.52
C GLN A 367 -18.45 -6.32 21.07
N PHE A 368 -17.81 -5.17 21.22
CA PHE A 368 -18.33 -3.89 20.74
C PHE A 368 -18.51 -3.83 19.22
N PHE A 369 -17.52 -4.28 18.43
CA PHE A 369 -17.62 -4.27 16.97
C PHE A 369 -18.64 -5.30 16.44
N LEU A 370 -18.87 -6.39 17.15
CA LEU A 370 -19.92 -7.37 16.83
C LEU A 370 -21.32 -6.86 17.20
N ASP A 371 -21.46 -6.21 18.36
CA ASP A 371 -22.73 -5.62 18.82
C ASP A 371 -23.15 -4.39 18.01
N SER A 372 -22.23 -3.78 17.25
CA SER A 372 -22.48 -2.59 16.43
C SER A 372 -22.78 -2.88 14.96
N GLY A 373 -22.64 -4.12 14.49
CA GLY A 373 -22.86 -4.49 13.08
C GLY A 373 -24.27 -5.03 12.79
N ASP A 374 -25.00 -4.36 11.90
CA ASP A 374 -26.19 -4.93 11.26
C ASP A 374 -25.75 -5.77 10.03
N THR A 375 -26.20 -7.01 9.97
CA THR A 375 -25.75 -8.12 9.09
C THR A 375 -25.81 -7.89 7.57
N GLY A 376 -26.25 -6.70 7.11
CA GLY A 376 -26.53 -6.40 5.71
C GLY A 376 -25.48 -5.58 4.95
N CYS A 377 -24.36 -5.18 5.58
CA CYS A 377 -23.38 -4.26 4.97
C CYS A 377 -22.13 -4.94 4.37
N LEU A 378 -22.05 -6.28 4.37
CA LEU A 378 -20.87 -6.99 3.86
C LEU A 378 -20.93 -7.32 2.36
N GLY A 379 -22.09 -7.15 1.73
CA GLY A 379 -22.37 -7.64 0.38
C GLY A 379 -21.68 -6.93 -0.78
N TYR A 380 -20.81 -5.93 -0.56
CA TYR A 380 -20.20 -5.18 -1.66
C TYR A 380 -18.71 -4.81 -1.49
N THR A 381 -18.04 -5.16 -0.39
CA THR A 381 -16.74 -4.52 -0.06
C THR A 381 -15.70 -5.45 0.59
N GLY A 382 -15.76 -6.76 0.40
CA GLY A 382 -14.72 -7.65 0.93
C GLY A 382 -13.73 -8.16 -0.13
N HIS A 383 -13.66 -7.55 -1.31
CA HIS A 383 -12.75 -8.04 -2.36
C HIS A 383 -11.25 -7.78 -2.08
N HIS A 384 -10.84 -6.97 -1.08
CA HIS A 384 -9.41 -6.66 -0.96
C HIS A 384 -8.78 -6.51 0.45
N PHE A 385 -9.53 -6.68 1.54
CA PHE A 385 -8.99 -6.37 2.88
C PHE A 385 -8.16 -7.46 3.57
N ALA A 386 -8.14 -8.68 3.03
CA ALA A 386 -7.30 -9.76 3.57
C ALA A 386 -5.80 -9.61 3.26
N LEU A 387 -5.40 -8.68 2.38
CA LEU A 387 -4.00 -8.54 1.93
C LEU A 387 -3.21 -7.43 2.65
N HIS A 388 -3.85 -6.47 3.31
CA HIS A 388 -3.14 -5.34 3.92
C HIS A 388 -3.26 -5.22 5.45
N GLY A 389 -3.92 -6.18 6.11
CA GLY A 389 -4.05 -6.22 7.58
C GLY A 389 -2.94 -6.97 8.33
N LEU A 390 -1.98 -7.59 7.63
CA LEU A 390 -0.97 -8.50 8.22
C LEU A 390 0.43 -8.33 7.62
N SER A 391 0.84 -7.10 7.32
CA SER A 391 2.23 -6.80 6.97
C SER A 391 2.54 -5.33 7.24
N LEU A 392 3.05 -5.04 8.44
CA LEU A 392 3.98 -3.94 8.61
C LEU A 392 5.34 -4.58 8.81
N GLU A 393 6.08 -4.70 7.71
CA GLU A 393 7.55 -4.75 7.64
C GLU A 393 7.91 -4.67 6.14
N GLU A 394 8.76 -3.70 5.79
CA GLU A 394 9.40 -3.42 4.50
C GLU A 394 8.63 -2.66 3.39
N PRO A 395 9.25 -1.61 2.78
CA PRO A 395 8.97 -1.15 1.42
C PRO A 395 9.69 -1.96 0.32
N SER A 396 10.28 -3.12 0.62
CA SER A 396 11.23 -3.77 -0.29
C SER A 396 11.24 -5.30 -0.25
N CYS A 397 10.09 -5.95 -0.42
CA CYS A 397 10.05 -7.34 -0.87
C CYS A 397 8.97 -7.56 -1.93
N PHE A 398 9.40 -7.65 -3.19
CA PHE A 398 8.64 -8.32 -4.24
C PHE A 398 8.57 -9.81 -3.85
N ILE A 399 7.42 -10.23 -3.31
CA ILE A 399 7.06 -11.65 -3.24
C ILE A 399 6.08 -11.88 -4.41
N PRO A 400 6.29 -12.90 -5.26
CA PRO A 400 5.43 -13.17 -6.39
C PRO A 400 3.99 -13.39 -5.92
N ARG A 401 3.04 -12.77 -6.62
CA ARG A 401 1.61 -13.07 -6.51
C ARG A 401 1.38 -14.54 -6.87
N SER A 402 1.53 -15.44 -5.90
CA SER A 402 1.08 -16.82 -6.03
C SER A 402 -0.36 -16.89 -5.55
N ASN A 403 -1.23 -16.88 -6.56
CA ASN A 403 -2.60 -17.37 -6.61
C ASN A 403 -3.21 -17.93 -5.34
N ALA A 404 -4.10 -17.11 -4.82
CA ALA A 404 -5.19 -17.47 -3.95
C ALA A 404 -6.22 -16.35 -4.14
N SER A 405 -7.24 -16.58 -4.95
CA SER A 405 -8.31 -15.61 -5.20
C SER A 405 -8.92 -15.17 -3.85
N LEU A 406 -8.51 -13.99 -3.39
CA LEU A 406 -9.10 -13.29 -2.25
C LEU A 406 -10.19 -12.31 -2.71
N ASP A 407 -10.52 -12.34 -4.00
CA ASP A 407 -11.52 -11.52 -4.66
C ASP A 407 -12.96 -11.84 -4.25
N HIS A 408 -13.25 -12.60 -3.19
CA HIS A 408 -14.62 -13.06 -2.90
C HIS A 408 -15.08 -12.99 -1.45
N ILE A 409 -14.43 -12.26 -0.55
CA ILE A 409 -15.05 -12.05 0.78
C ILE A 409 -16.22 -11.05 0.60
N THR A 410 -17.44 -11.46 0.93
CA THR A 410 -18.69 -10.70 0.78
C THR A 410 -19.67 -10.96 1.94
N THR A 411 -19.31 -11.82 2.90
CA THR A 411 -20.21 -12.28 3.99
C THR A 411 -19.52 -12.45 5.35
N ILE A 412 -20.30 -12.46 6.45
CA ILE A 412 -19.84 -12.81 7.82
C ILE A 412 -19.20 -14.21 7.85
N GLU A 413 -19.67 -15.13 7.02
CA GLU A 413 -19.16 -16.51 6.95
C GLU A 413 -17.73 -16.57 6.38
N GLU A 414 -17.36 -15.67 5.47
CA GLU A 414 -16.00 -15.58 4.95
C GLU A 414 -15.04 -14.84 5.91
N PHE A 415 -15.55 -13.90 6.71
CA PHE A 415 -14.79 -13.31 7.84
C PHE A 415 -14.54 -14.36 8.95
N LYS A 416 -15.55 -15.18 9.27
CA LYS A 416 -15.41 -16.33 10.17
C LYS A 416 -14.39 -17.35 9.67
N MET A 417 -14.29 -17.53 8.35
CA MET A 417 -13.25 -18.35 7.69
C MET A 417 -11.86 -17.68 7.67
N HIS A 418 -11.77 -16.35 7.74
CA HIS A 418 -10.51 -15.59 7.77
C HIS A 418 -9.88 -15.54 9.17
N ILE A 419 -10.68 -15.40 10.24
CA ILE A 419 -10.17 -15.50 11.63
C ILE A 419 -9.68 -16.91 11.98
N THR A 420 -10.14 -17.92 11.24
CA THR A 420 -9.63 -19.30 11.29
C THR A 420 -8.45 -19.52 10.34
N GLN A 421 -7.77 -18.48 9.84
CA GLN A 421 -6.53 -18.61 9.07
C GLN A 421 -5.32 -18.47 10.01
N PRO A 422 -4.49 -19.52 10.22
CA PRO A 422 -3.34 -19.44 11.12
C PRO A 422 -2.24 -18.47 10.66
N SER A 423 -2.27 -17.98 9.41
CA SER A 423 -1.35 -16.95 8.90
C SER A 423 -1.52 -15.61 9.64
N VAL A 424 -2.73 -15.32 10.13
CA VAL A 424 -3.04 -14.16 10.99
C VAL A 424 -2.31 -14.30 12.33
N TRP A 425 -2.27 -15.51 12.88
CA TRP A 425 -1.78 -15.78 14.24
C TRP A 425 -0.28 -16.15 14.25
N ALA A 426 0.25 -16.57 13.10
CA ALA A 426 1.66 -16.80 12.89
C ALA A 426 2.46 -15.49 12.75
N ARG A 427 1.85 -14.40 12.26
CA ARG A 427 2.51 -13.09 12.07
C ARG A 427 2.31 -12.12 13.24
N ALA A 428 1.27 -12.30 14.04
CA ALA A 428 1.02 -11.44 15.19
C ALA A 428 1.90 -11.84 16.40
N GLU A 429 2.40 -10.86 17.14
CA GLU A 429 3.14 -11.02 18.42
C GLU A 429 2.24 -11.53 19.58
N ILE A 430 1.28 -12.41 19.27
CA ILE A 430 0.28 -12.91 20.22
C ILE A 430 0.89 -14.11 20.95
N THR A 431 0.82 -14.11 22.29
CA THR A 431 1.28 -15.25 23.08
C THR A 431 0.36 -16.46 22.88
N ASP A 432 0.90 -17.68 23.00
CA ASP A 432 0.14 -18.92 22.82
C ASP A 432 -1.10 -19.03 23.75
N GLU A 433 -1.10 -18.34 24.89
CA GLU A 433 -2.22 -18.27 25.84
C GLU A 433 -3.39 -17.42 25.30
N HIS A 434 -3.11 -16.25 24.71
CA HIS A 434 -4.15 -15.39 24.13
C HIS A 434 -4.79 -16.02 22.88
N ILE A 435 -4.01 -16.79 22.12
CA ILE A 435 -4.51 -17.59 21.00
C ILE A 435 -5.56 -18.61 21.48
N LEU A 436 -5.28 -19.30 22.60
CA LEU A 436 -6.20 -20.26 23.19
C LEU A 436 -7.47 -19.58 23.71
N GLU A 437 -7.34 -18.47 24.43
CA GLU A 437 -8.47 -17.67 24.93
C GLU A 437 -9.37 -17.17 23.78
N THR A 438 -8.76 -16.76 22.66
CA THR A 438 -9.49 -16.33 21.47
C THR A 438 -10.29 -17.48 20.85
N VAL A 439 -9.71 -18.68 20.72
CA VAL A 439 -10.44 -19.87 20.23
C VAL A 439 -11.56 -20.28 21.18
N GLU A 440 -11.33 -20.26 22.48
CA GLU A 440 -12.36 -20.57 23.49
C GLU A 440 -13.51 -19.57 23.43
N TRP A 441 -13.20 -18.29 23.26
CA TRP A 441 -14.19 -17.24 23.11
C TRP A 441 -14.99 -17.40 21.82
N LEU A 442 -14.33 -17.69 20.69
CA LEU A 442 -14.98 -17.96 19.40
C LEU A 442 -15.92 -19.16 19.49
N LEU A 443 -15.48 -20.27 20.08
CA LEU A 443 -16.31 -21.46 20.31
C LEU A 443 -17.54 -21.18 21.19
N ALA A 444 -17.44 -20.21 22.12
CA ALA A 444 -18.50 -19.90 23.08
C ALA A 444 -19.51 -18.84 22.59
N HIS A 445 -19.10 -17.93 21.70
CA HIS A 445 -19.89 -16.73 21.36
C HIS A 445 -20.19 -16.56 19.86
N VAL A 446 -19.52 -17.31 18.98
CA VAL A 446 -19.66 -17.17 17.52
C VAL A 446 -19.83 -18.56 16.87
N SER A 447 -20.86 -18.73 16.03
CA SER A 447 -20.99 -19.97 15.24
C SER A 447 -19.97 -19.96 14.09
N VAL A 448 -18.79 -20.55 14.31
CA VAL A 448 -17.67 -20.62 13.36
C VAL A 448 -17.57 -22.03 12.76
N ASP A 449 -17.53 -22.12 11.43
CA ASP A 449 -17.25 -23.39 10.74
C ASP A 449 -15.73 -23.61 10.63
N PHE A 450 -15.20 -24.46 11.51
CA PHE A 450 -13.78 -24.82 11.52
C PHE A 450 -13.37 -25.78 10.39
N ASN A 451 -14.31 -26.29 9.60
CA ASN A 451 -14.05 -27.17 8.46
C ASN A 451 -13.92 -26.43 7.13
N ALA A 452 -14.18 -25.12 7.14
CA ALA A 452 -13.97 -24.28 5.97
C ALA A 452 -12.52 -24.40 5.48
N VAL A 453 -12.37 -24.55 4.17
CA VAL A 453 -11.07 -24.73 3.51
C VAL A 453 -10.64 -23.44 2.84
N ASP A 454 -9.35 -23.15 2.90
CA ASP A 454 -8.77 -21.98 2.27
C ASP A 454 -8.64 -22.12 0.74
N VAL A 455 -8.13 -21.07 0.11
CA VAL A 455 -7.67 -21.00 -1.28
C VAL A 455 -6.65 -22.06 -1.71
N SER A 456 -6.05 -22.81 -0.79
CA SER A 456 -5.19 -23.96 -1.06
C SER A 456 -5.89 -25.31 -0.78
N GLY A 457 -7.16 -25.26 -0.36
CA GLY A 457 -7.97 -26.38 0.08
C GLY A 457 -7.65 -26.87 1.49
N GLU A 458 -6.79 -26.17 2.24
CA GLU A 458 -6.42 -26.56 3.60
C GLU A 458 -7.47 -26.07 4.60
N SER A 459 -7.94 -26.96 5.48
CA SER A 459 -8.76 -26.59 6.64
C SER A 459 -7.89 -25.97 7.73
N PHE A 460 -8.51 -25.25 8.67
CA PHE A 460 -7.82 -24.69 9.85
C PHE A 460 -6.99 -25.75 10.58
N LEU A 461 -7.54 -26.96 10.71
CA LEU A 461 -6.92 -28.10 11.38
C LEU A 461 -5.67 -28.61 10.64
N LEU A 462 -5.71 -28.70 9.29
CA LEU A 462 -4.56 -29.12 8.47
C LEU A 462 -3.40 -28.12 8.57
N ARG A 463 -3.70 -26.82 8.65
CA ARG A 463 -2.68 -25.78 8.74
C ARG A 463 -2.08 -25.65 10.14
N LEU A 464 -2.89 -25.75 11.19
CA LEU A 464 -2.42 -25.83 12.58
C LEU A 464 -1.43 -26.98 12.77
N ALA A 465 -1.69 -28.14 12.17
CA ALA A 465 -0.82 -29.31 12.19
C ALA A 465 0.57 -29.07 11.55
N ARG A 466 0.70 -28.15 10.58
CA ARG A 466 1.99 -27.78 10.01
C ARG A 466 2.79 -26.86 10.92
N LEU A 467 2.08 -26.00 11.68
CA LEU A 467 2.68 -25.00 12.56
C LEU A 467 2.97 -25.54 13.98
N SER A 468 2.31 -26.62 14.39
CA SER A 468 2.48 -27.25 15.72
C SER A 468 3.90 -27.77 15.98
N ASN A 469 4.68 -28.01 14.92
CA ASN A 469 6.09 -28.38 15.04
C ASN A 469 6.98 -27.15 15.35
N THR A 470 6.65 -25.99 14.75
CA THR A 470 7.39 -24.73 14.96
C THR A 470 6.96 -23.96 16.21
N ARG A 471 5.70 -24.10 16.65
CA ARG A 471 5.14 -23.44 17.84
C ARG A 471 4.42 -24.46 18.75
N PRO A 472 5.13 -25.03 19.75
CA PRO A 472 4.57 -26.05 20.62
C PRO A 472 3.34 -25.60 21.44
N GLY A 473 3.15 -24.30 21.70
CA GLY A 473 1.98 -23.82 22.45
C GLY A 473 0.65 -23.95 21.69
N LEU A 474 0.69 -24.02 20.35
CA LEU A 474 -0.48 -24.30 19.51
C LEU A 474 -1.00 -25.74 19.67
N ARG A 475 -0.25 -26.63 20.32
CA ARG A 475 -0.67 -28.01 20.61
C ARG A 475 -1.90 -28.07 21.51
N LYS A 476 -2.05 -27.13 22.46
CA LYS A 476 -3.23 -27.03 23.32
C LYS A 476 -4.49 -26.66 22.54
N VAL A 477 -4.36 -25.78 21.54
CA VAL A 477 -5.44 -25.42 20.63
C VAL A 477 -5.86 -26.63 19.79
N MET A 478 -4.87 -27.36 19.26
CA MET A 478 -5.11 -28.58 18.50
C MET A 478 -5.86 -29.64 19.32
N GLU A 479 -5.42 -29.92 20.55
CA GLU A 479 -6.11 -30.82 21.47
C GLU A 479 -7.56 -30.38 21.71
N ARG A 480 -7.79 -29.07 21.92
CA ARG A 480 -9.13 -28.54 22.14
C ARG A 480 -10.03 -28.73 20.92
N LEU A 481 -9.57 -28.39 19.72
CA LEU A 481 -10.35 -28.55 18.48
C LEU A 481 -10.67 -30.02 18.18
N LEU A 482 -9.76 -30.94 18.50
CA LEU A 482 -10.00 -32.37 18.35
C LEU A 482 -11.11 -32.88 19.29
N THR A 483 -11.42 -32.19 20.40
CA THR A 483 -12.56 -32.49 21.27
C THR A 483 -13.91 -31.91 20.80
N VAL A 484 -13.91 -31.03 19.80
CA VAL A 484 -15.15 -30.39 19.29
C VAL A 484 -15.80 -31.30 18.25
N ASP A 485 -16.99 -31.81 18.52
CA ASP A 485 -17.68 -32.79 17.64
C ASP A 485 -17.87 -32.30 16.20
N GLU A 486 -18.05 -31.00 16.01
CA GLU A 486 -18.29 -30.35 14.70
C GLU A 486 -17.05 -30.32 13.81
N VAL A 487 -15.84 -30.53 14.33
CA VAL A 487 -14.59 -30.50 13.56
C VAL A 487 -14.32 -31.83 12.86
N ASP A 488 -14.19 -31.83 11.54
CA ASP A 488 -13.83 -32.99 10.73
C ASP A 488 -12.31 -33.20 10.67
N ILE A 489 -11.86 -34.34 11.19
CA ILE A 489 -10.44 -34.74 11.19
C ILE A 489 -9.98 -35.31 9.85
N ASN A 490 -10.91 -35.66 8.96
CA ASN A 490 -10.61 -36.33 7.69
C ASN A 490 -10.57 -35.38 6.49
N THR A 491 -10.60 -34.07 6.75
CA THR A 491 -10.41 -33.05 5.70
C THR A 491 -9.11 -33.29 4.93
N LYS A 492 -9.15 -33.01 3.62
CA LYS A 492 -8.02 -33.15 2.69
C LYS A 492 -7.77 -31.84 1.95
N ASN A 493 -6.51 -31.54 1.68
CA ASN A 493 -6.15 -30.39 0.85
C ASN A 493 -6.28 -30.67 -0.66
N ARG A 494 -5.97 -29.68 -1.52
CA ARG A 494 -6.01 -29.82 -2.98
C ARG A 494 -5.11 -30.90 -3.58
N LEU A 495 -4.15 -31.43 -2.82
CA LEU A 495 -3.30 -32.56 -3.21
C LEU A 495 -3.87 -33.91 -2.73
N GLY A 496 -5.00 -33.90 -2.02
CA GLY A 496 -5.59 -35.06 -1.37
C GLY A 496 -4.94 -35.43 -0.04
N TRP A 497 -4.09 -34.56 0.53
CA TRP A 497 -3.39 -34.84 1.78
C TRP A 497 -4.27 -34.53 2.99
N GLY A 498 -4.41 -35.51 3.88
CA GLY A 498 -5.04 -35.34 5.19
C GLY A 498 -4.03 -35.18 6.33
N LEU A 499 -4.54 -35.04 7.56
CA LEU A 499 -3.75 -34.82 8.78
C LEU A 499 -2.66 -35.87 9.04
N LEU A 500 -2.94 -37.15 8.75
CA LEU A 500 -1.95 -38.22 8.88
C LEU A 500 -0.76 -38.03 7.92
N VAL A 501 -1.01 -37.64 6.67
CA VAL A 501 0.04 -37.39 5.68
C VAL A 501 0.88 -36.17 6.09
N ILE A 502 0.25 -35.13 6.65
CA ILE A 502 0.97 -33.97 7.19
C ILE A 502 1.87 -34.38 8.37
N ALA A 503 1.38 -35.17 9.32
CA ALA A 503 2.17 -35.64 10.46
C ALA A 503 3.39 -36.47 10.02
N ILE A 504 3.20 -37.38 9.06
CA ILE A 504 4.26 -38.22 8.50
C ILE A 504 5.28 -37.36 7.74
N THR A 505 4.82 -36.45 6.87
CA THR A 505 5.74 -35.59 6.12
C THR A 505 6.54 -34.63 7.00
N ALA A 506 5.95 -34.16 8.10
CA ALA A 506 6.59 -33.31 9.09
C ALA A 506 7.46 -34.08 10.11
N LYS A 507 7.40 -35.41 10.14
CA LYS A 507 8.05 -36.27 11.16
C LYS A 507 7.62 -35.92 12.60
N ASP A 508 6.35 -35.55 12.80
CA ASP A 508 5.82 -35.15 14.10
C ASP A 508 5.13 -36.33 14.81
N ASP A 509 5.89 -37.04 15.66
CA ASP A 509 5.40 -38.18 16.45
C ASP A 509 4.24 -37.80 17.39
N TRP A 510 4.28 -36.58 17.97
CA TRP A 510 3.23 -36.13 18.88
C TRP A 510 1.92 -35.94 18.13
N LEU A 511 1.96 -35.26 16.98
CA LEU A 511 0.77 -35.04 16.16
C LEU A 511 0.20 -36.37 15.66
N PHE A 512 1.07 -37.28 15.22
CA PHE A 512 0.66 -38.61 14.75
C PHE A 512 -0.06 -39.41 15.85
N GLU A 513 0.52 -39.52 17.04
CA GLU A 513 -0.11 -40.25 18.15
C GLU A 513 -1.37 -39.54 18.67
N THR A 514 -1.42 -38.20 18.65
CA THR A 514 -2.61 -37.41 19.04
C THR A 514 -3.78 -37.65 18.07
N ILE A 515 -3.51 -37.72 16.76
CA ILE A 515 -4.52 -38.07 15.76
C ILE A 515 -4.99 -39.53 15.97
N MET A 516 -4.06 -40.47 16.18
CA MET A 516 -4.40 -41.88 16.36
C MET A 516 -5.13 -42.17 17.69
N ALA A 517 -4.93 -41.34 18.71
CA ALA A 517 -5.57 -41.47 20.01
C ALA A 517 -6.88 -40.68 20.14
N CYS A 518 -7.27 -39.90 19.12
CA CYS A 518 -8.49 -39.11 19.20
C CYS A 518 -9.74 -40.00 19.20
N ASN A 519 -10.81 -39.56 19.85
CA ASN A 519 -12.08 -40.32 19.95
C ASN A 519 -12.95 -40.21 18.68
N LYS A 520 -12.35 -39.83 17.53
CA LYS A 520 -13.03 -39.64 16.24
C LYS A 520 -12.63 -40.75 15.26
N THR A 521 -13.51 -41.04 14.30
CA THR A 521 -13.23 -42.02 13.26
C THR A 521 -12.22 -41.45 12.25
N VAL A 522 -10.97 -41.90 12.33
CA VAL A 522 -9.88 -41.47 11.42
C VAL A 522 -9.82 -42.40 10.20
N GLN A 523 -9.77 -41.82 9.00
CA GLN A 523 -9.51 -42.55 7.77
C GLN A 523 -8.01 -42.85 7.65
N ILE A 524 -7.64 -44.13 7.71
CA ILE A 524 -6.24 -44.59 7.76
C ILE A 524 -5.66 -44.84 6.36
N ASP A 525 -6.50 -45.26 5.40
CA ASP A 525 -6.10 -45.58 4.03
C ASP A 525 -6.66 -44.62 2.95
N PRO A 526 -6.80 -43.30 3.18
CA PRO A 526 -7.21 -42.40 2.11
C PRO A 526 -6.09 -42.30 1.06
N GLN A 527 -6.43 -42.54 -0.20
CA GLN A 527 -5.54 -42.20 -1.32
C GLN A 527 -5.54 -40.68 -1.55
N ASP A 528 -4.36 -40.14 -1.80
CA ASP A 528 -4.15 -38.79 -2.31
C ASP A 528 -4.34 -38.74 -3.84
N HIS A 529 -4.15 -37.57 -4.46
CA HIS A 529 -4.31 -37.42 -5.91
C HIS A 529 -3.22 -38.16 -6.73
N TYR A 530 -2.14 -38.60 -6.09
CA TYR A 530 -1.10 -39.45 -6.67
C TYR A 530 -1.41 -40.95 -6.49
N GLY A 531 -2.50 -41.28 -5.79
CA GLY A 531 -2.90 -42.64 -5.46
C GLY A 531 -2.14 -43.24 -4.28
N TRP A 532 -1.44 -42.41 -3.49
CA TRP A 532 -0.63 -42.84 -2.35
C TRP A 532 -1.44 -42.76 -1.06
N THR A 533 -1.26 -43.77 -0.21
CA THR A 533 -1.81 -43.82 1.14
C THR A 533 -0.84 -43.23 2.18
N PRO A 534 -1.29 -42.89 3.40
CA PRO A 534 -0.38 -42.52 4.48
C PRO A 534 0.71 -43.58 4.73
N LEU A 535 0.40 -44.87 4.56
CA LEU A 535 1.38 -45.96 4.68
C LEU A 535 2.46 -45.87 3.59
N ASP A 536 2.09 -45.58 2.34
CA ASP A 536 3.05 -45.40 1.24
C ASP A 536 4.02 -44.24 1.53
N TRP A 537 3.51 -43.13 2.06
CA TRP A 537 4.32 -41.98 2.49
C TRP A 537 5.26 -42.33 3.64
N ALA A 538 4.80 -43.09 4.65
CA ALA A 538 5.63 -43.51 5.78
C ALA A 538 6.75 -44.47 5.34
N LEU A 539 6.45 -45.41 4.43
CA LEU A 539 7.44 -46.33 3.86
C LEU A 539 8.45 -45.62 2.97
N TYR A 540 8.01 -44.65 2.15
CA TYR A 540 8.89 -43.84 1.30
C TYR A 540 9.88 -43.02 2.15
N GLN A 541 9.41 -42.41 3.25
CA GLN A 541 10.26 -41.65 4.17
C GLN A 541 11.04 -42.49 5.19
N LYS A 542 10.88 -43.83 5.17
CA LYS A 542 11.52 -44.80 6.07
C LYS A 542 11.20 -44.55 7.56
N GLN A 543 9.94 -44.28 7.86
CA GLN A 543 9.44 -44.05 9.22
C GLN A 543 8.83 -45.34 9.79
N ASP A 544 9.70 -46.26 10.23
CA ASP A 544 9.31 -47.62 10.63
C ASP A 544 8.26 -47.66 11.76
N SER A 545 8.35 -46.75 12.73
CA SER A 545 7.40 -46.67 13.86
C SER A 545 5.98 -46.28 13.42
N MET A 546 5.86 -45.22 12.60
CA MET A 546 4.56 -44.77 12.07
C MET A 546 3.99 -45.78 11.08
N ALA A 547 4.84 -46.39 10.24
CA ALA A 547 4.43 -47.44 9.31
C ALA A 547 3.87 -48.68 10.05
N GLN A 548 4.52 -49.13 11.13
CA GLN A 548 4.02 -50.24 11.96
C GLN A 548 2.68 -49.91 12.61
N ARG A 549 2.50 -48.68 13.10
CA ARG A 549 1.24 -48.21 13.67
C ARG A 549 0.12 -48.18 12.62
N LEU A 550 0.37 -47.66 11.43
CA LEU A 550 -0.61 -47.64 10.34
C LEU A 550 -0.98 -49.06 9.88
N MET A 551 0.00 -49.96 9.74
CA MET A 551 -0.25 -51.37 9.41
C MET A 551 -1.08 -52.09 10.47
N SER A 552 -0.89 -51.77 11.74
CA SER A 552 -1.67 -52.37 12.83
C SER A 552 -3.12 -51.88 12.89
N ALA A 553 -3.40 -50.71 12.29
CA ALA A 553 -4.68 -50.04 12.36
C ALA A 553 -5.49 -50.12 11.04
N SER A 554 -4.84 -50.40 9.91
CA SER A 554 -5.50 -50.66 8.61
C SER A 554 -6.23 -52.01 8.61
N GLN A 555 -7.40 -52.06 7.94
CA GLN A 555 -8.21 -53.27 7.79
C GLN A 555 -7.92 -54.08 6.52
N ASP A 556 -7.04 -53.59 5.63
CA ASP A 556 -6.70 -54.28 4.38
C ASP A 556 -5.18 -54.34 4.15
N PRO A 557 -4.49 -55.41 4.59
CA PRO A 557 -3.03 -55.56 4.45
C PRO A 557 -2.57 -55.82 3.00
N GLY A 558 -3.49 -55.78 2.03
CA GLY A 558 -3.30 -56.23 0.65
C GLY A 558 -3.11 -55.14 -0.41
N HIS A 559 -2.96 -53.86 -0.05
CA HIS A 559 -2.72 -52.84 -1.07
C HIS A 559 -1.25 -52.86 -1.50
N ASN A 560 -1.00 -53.39 -2.70
CA ASN A 560 0.31 -53.44 -3.33
C ASN A 560 0.93 -52.04 -3.36
N ALA A 561 1.94 -51.81 -2.52
CA ALA A 561 2.90 -50.74 -2.71
C ALA A 561 3.38 -50.81 -4.17
N LYS A 562 2.89 -49.93 -5.04
CA LYS A 562 3.36 -49.86 -6.43
C LYS A 562 4.86 -49.59 -6.36
N ASP A 563 5.63 -50.43 -7.06
CA ASP A 563 7.09 -50.48 -7.10
C ASP A 563 7.79 -49.11 -7.05
N ALA A 564 8.00 -48.57 -5.85
CA ALA A 564 8.72 -47.32 -5.63
C ALA A 564 10.25 -47.45 -5.83
N ARG A 565 10.73 -48.58 -6.37
CA ARG A 565 12.15 -48.84 -6.64
C ARG A 565 12.56 -48.80 -8.12
N ASN A 566 11.62 -48.79 -9.07
CA ASN A 566 11.98 -48.88 -10.49
C ASN A 566 12.08 -47.55 -11.26
N ASN A 567 11.67 -46.42 -10.69
CA ASN A 567 11.74 -45.10 -11.36
C ASN A 567 12.85 -44.17 -10.83
N ALA A 568 13.88 -44.74 -10.18
CA ALA A 568 15.09 -43.99 -9.79
C ALA A 568 16.27 -44.19 -10.76
N GLY A 569 16.02 -44.72 -11.96
CA GLY A 569 17.05 -44.95 -12.99
C GLY A 569 16.71 -44.25 -14.29
N SER A 570 17.52 -43.24 -14.64
CA SER A 570 17.51 -42.50 -15.92
C SER A 570 16.35 -41.52 -16.14
N LEU A 571 16.57 -40.25 -15.77
CA LEU A 571 15.93 -39.10 -16.44
C LEU A 571 16.41 -39.07 -17.90
N ALA A 572 15.78 -39.90 -18.75
CA ALA A 572 15.75 -39.64 -20.17
C ALA A 572 14.50 -38.78 -20.42
N VAL A 573 14.70 -37.50 -20.72
CA VAL A 573 13.65 -36.66 -21.28
C VAL A 573 13.28 -37.29 -22.61
N THR A 574 12.16 -38.01 -22.62
CA THR A 574 11.59 -38.57 -23.84
C THR A 574 10.50 -37.61 -24.29
N GLU A 575 10.65 -37.05 -25.47
CA GLU A 575 9.62 -36.25 -26.14
C GLU A 575 8.39 -37.14 -26.32
N THR A 576 7.33 -36.87 -25.55
CA THR A 576 6.11 -37.68 -25.56
C THR A 576 5.25 -37.34 -26.76
N GLU A 577 5.16 -36.06 -27.13
CA GLU A 577 4.42 -35.58 -28.30
C GLU A 577 5.07 -34.30 -28.87
N SER A 578 4.99 -34.12 -30.20
CA SER A 578 5.53 -32.96 -30.89
C SER A 578 4.44 -32.30 -31.75
N TRP A 579 4.19 -31.02 -31.53
CA TRP A 579 3.31 -30.21 -32.38
C TRP A 579 4.16 -29.30 -33.27
N ARG A 580 3.95 -29.33 -34.58
CA ARG A 580 4.62 -28.43 -35.54
C ARG A 580 3.64 -27.39 -36.04
N SER A 581 3.99 -26.12 -35.87
CA SER A 581 3.25 -25.01 -36.46
C SER A 581 3.18 -25.17 -37.98
N PRO A 582 1.98 -25.15 -38.59
CA PRO A 582 1.82 -25.30 -40.03
C PRO A 582 2.23 -24.06 -40.85
N LEU A 583 2.66 -22.95 -40.22
CA LEU A 583 2.77 -21.64 -40.89
C LEU A 583 4.02 -20.82 -40.57
N GLY A 584 4.97 -21.32 -39.77
CA GLY A 584 6.23 -20.59 -39.51
C GLY A 584 6.83 -20.86 -38.13
N GLU A 585 7.80 -20.03 -37.75
CA GLU A 585 8.46 -20.10 -36.44
C GLU A 585 7.48 -19.80 -35.30
N VAL A 586 7.67 -20.49 -34.17
CA VAL A 586 6.93 -20.24 -32.93
C VAL A 586 7.80 -19.39 -32.03
N TRP A 587 7.26 -18.27 -31.55
CA TRP A 587 8.00 -17.33 -30.69
C TRP A 587 7.49 -17.30 -29.26
N SER A 588 6.22 -17.62 -29.02
CA SER A 588 5.62 -17.65 -27.68
C SER A 588 4.57 -18.76 -27.55
N VAL A 589 4.57 -19.42 -26.39
CA VAL A 589 3.63 -20.47 -25.98
C VAL A 589 3.18 -20.21 -24.55
N ASN A 590 1.87 -20.16 -24.29
CA ASN A 590 1.32 -19.89 -22.97
C ASN A 590 0.12 -20.78 -22.63
N PHE A 591 0.22 -21.48 -21.50
CA PHE A 591 -0.90 -22.27 -20.96
C PHE A 591 -2.00 -21.35 -20.44
N SER A 592 -3.25 -21.77 -20.59
CA SER A 592 -4.37 -21.23 -19.81
C SER A 592 -4.18 -21.55 -18.32
N HIS A 593 -4.81 -20.76 -17.46
CA HIS A 593 -4.66 -20.91 -16.01
C HIS A 593 -5.27 -22.23 -15.49
N ASP A 594 -6.29 -22.74 -16.18
CA ASP A 594 -6.87 -24.07 -15.95
C ASP A 594 -5.96 -25.24 -16.43
N GLY A 595 -4.90 -24.96 -17.19
CA GLY A 595 -3.97 -25.95 -17.77
C GLY A 595 -4.58 -26.81 -18.89
N LEU A 596 -5.81 -26.55 -19.31
CA LEU A 596 -6.55 -27.33 -20.30
C LEU A 596 -6.31 -26.87 -21.74
N ARG A 597 -5.80 -25.65 -21.94
CA ARG A 597 -5.56 -25.04 -23.25
C ARG A 597 -4.16 -24.45 -23.34
N LEU A 598 -3.62 -24.43 -24.55
CA LEU A 598 -2.32 -23.86 -24.88
C LEU A 598 -2.47 -22.87 -26.03
N ALA A 599 -2.11 -21.61 -25.79
CA ALA A 599 -2.01 -20.60 -26.83
C ALA A 599 -0.62 -20.60 -27.46
N VAL A 600 -0.55 -20.60 -28.78
CA VAL A 600 0.68 -20.63 -29.55
C VAL A 600 0.68 -19.49 -30.58
N SER A 601 1.74 -18.69 -30.58
CA SER A 601 1.93 -17.55 -31.47
C SER A 601 3.36 -17.45 -32.01
N GLY A 602 3.54 -16.83 -33.17
CA GLY A 602 4.85 -16.65 -33.78
C GLY A 602 4.81 -15.89 -35.11
N ASP A 603 5.64 -16.29 -36.06
CA ASP A 603 5.77 -15.62 -37.37
C ASP A 603 4.46 -15.66 -38.20
N ALA A 604 3.66 -16.70 -37.98
CA ALA A 604 2.34 -16.79 -38.56
C ALA A 604 1.46 -15.62 -38.08
N CYS A 605 0.67 -15.04 -38.99
CA CYS A 605 -0.27 -13.97 -38.67
C CYS A 605 -1.50 -14.46 -37.88
N ASP A 606 -1.46 -15.61 -37.20
CA ASP A 606 -2.59 -16.20 -36.48
C ASP A 606 -2.14 -16.85 -35.18
N ILE A 607 -3.07 -16.98 -34.25
CA ILE A 607 -2.86 -17.60 -32.94
C ILE A 607 -3.61 -18.94 -32.92
N PHE A 608 -2.95 -19.99 -32.44
CA PHE A 608 -3.54 -21.33 -32.30
C PHE A 608 -3.80 -21.65 -30.84
N ILE A 609 -5.02 -22.10 -30.54
CA ILE A 609 -5.39 -22.64 -29.24
C ILE A 609 -5.53 -24.15 -29.37
N ILE A 610 -4.76 -24.88 -28.57
CA ILE A 610 -4.69 -26.34 -28.57
C ILE A 610 -5.23 -26.85 -27.24
N GLU A 611 -6.11 -27.84 -27.24
CA GLU A 611 -6.53 -28.51 -26.01
C GLU A 611 -5.44 -29.49 -25.55
N THR A 612 -5.02 -29.40 -24.28
CA THR A 612 -3.83 -30.11 -23.76
C THR A 612 -4.05 -31.61 -23.57
N TYR A 613 -5.31 -32.05 -23.53
CA TYR A 613 -5.71 -33.46 -23.47
C TYR A 613 -6.05 -34.05 -24.85
N ASN A 614 -6.15 -33.21 -25.90
CA ASN A 614 -6.49 -33.66 -27.25
C ASN A 614 -5.94 -32.69 -28.31
N ASN A 615 -4.84 -33.10 -28.95
CA ASN A 615 -4.10 -32.28 -29.90
C ASN A 615 -4.82 -32.06 -31.26
N ASP A 616 -5.88 -32.84 -31.53
CA ASP A 616 -6.71 -32.72 -32.75
C ASP A 616 -7.75 -31.57 -32.65
N SER A 617 -8.03 -31.09 -31.44
CA SER A 617 -8.91 -29.93 -31.19
C SER A 617 -8.10 -28.64 -31.19
N GLN A 618 -8.06 -27.98 -32.35
CA GLN A 618 -7.36 -26.72 -32.54
C GLN A 618 -8.32 -25.62 -32.98
N VAL A 619 -8.32 -24.51 -32.24
CA VAL A 619 -9.06 -23.30 -32.60
C VAL A 619 -8.07 -22.26 -33.13
N ARG A 620 -8.30 -21.80 -34.38
CA ARG A 620 -7.48 -20.77 -35.02
C ARG A 620 -8.14 -19.40 -34.84
N LEU A 621 -7.44 -18.48 -34.20
CA LEU A 621 -7.84 -17.07 -34.08
C LEU A 621 -7.13 -16.27 -35.17
N SER A 622 -7.91 -15.73 -36.11
CA SER A 622 -7.35 -15.04 -37.26
C SER A 622 -6.83 -13.65 -36.89
N HIS A 623 -5.51 -13.44 -36.98
CA HIS A 623 -4.88 -12.16 -36.69
C HIS A 623 -4.52 -11.38 -37.97
N ASN A 624 -4.35 -12.04 -39.13
CA ASN A 624 -4.37 -11.52 -40.52
C ASN A 624 -3.50 -10.30 -40.91
N TYR A 625 -2.72 -9.70 -39.99
CA TYR A 625 -2.03 -8.43 -40.25
C TYR A 625 -0.49 -8.52 -40.20
N ALA A 626 0.09 -9.18 -39.19
CA ALA A 626 1.53 -9.45 -39.08
C ALA A 626 1.80 -10.54 -38.02
N GLY A 627 3.05 -11.01 -37.91
CA GLY A 627 3.48 -11.98 -36.90
C GLY A 627 3.20 -11.52 -35.47
N VAL A 628 2.75 -12.45 -34.63
CA VAL A 628 2.34 -12.19 -33.25
C VAL A 628 3.51 -12.52 -32.32
N GLY A 629 4.05 -11.50 -31.65
CA GLY A 629 5.23 -11.62 -30.82
C GLY A 629 4.98 -12.27 -29.46
N ASN A 630 3.83 -11.96 -28.83
CA ASN A 630 3.45 -12.53 -27.55
C ASN A 630 1.93 -12.55 -27.35
N THR A 631 1.44 -13.46 -26.51
CA THR A 631 0.02 -13.60 -26.15
C THR A 631 -0.14 -13.80 -24.65
N ALA A 632 -1.22 -13.30 -24.06
CA ALA A 632 -1.53 -13.54 -22.65
C ALA A 632 -3.02 -13.85 -22.48
N TRP A 633 -3.33 -14.84 -21.63
CA TRP A 633 -4.69 -15.20 -21.27
C TRP A 633 -5.23 -14.24 -20.22
N SER A 634 -6.53 -13.92 -20.29
CA SER A 634 -7.21 -13.28 -19.18
C SER A 634 -7.27 -14.23 -17.97
N PRO A 635 -7.40 -13.71 -16.73
CA PRO A 635 -7.43 -14.54 -15.52
C PRO A 635 -8.53 -15.61 -15.48
N ASN A 636 -9.59 -15.43 -16.27
CA ASN A 636 -10.72 -16.36 -16.42
C ASN A 636 -10.66 -17.23 -17.69
N ASP A 637 -9.54 -17.21 -18.43
CA ASP A 637 -9.29 -17.98 -19.67
C ASP A 637 -10.32 -17.77 -20.81
N HIS A 638 -11.12 -16.69 -20.74
CA HIS A 638 -12.13 -16.34 -21.76
C HIS A 638 -11.61 -15.38 -22.83
N LEU A 639 -10.56 -14.60 -22.54
CA LEU A 639 -9.98 -13.65 -23.46
C LEU A 639 -8.48 -13.89 -23.64
N ILE A 640 -7.95 -13.47 -24.78
CA ILE A 640 -6.53 -13.52 -25.09
C ILE A 640 -6.13 -12.17 -25.66
N VAL A 641 -5.15 -11.50 -25.06
CA VAL A 641 -4.51 -10.32 -25.66
C VAL A 641 -3.30 -10.76 -26.45
N ALA A 642 -3.12 -10.18 -27.65
CA ALA A 642 -2.03 -10.49 -28.54
C ALA A 642 -1.35 -9.23 -29.05
N CYS A 643 -0.02 -9.25 -29.06
CA CYS A 643 0.83 -8.13 -29.47
C CYS A 643 1.47 -8.45 -30.81
N SER A 644 1.30 -7.57 -31.79
CA SER A 644 1.77 -7.84 -33.15
C SER A 644 2.78 -6.83 -33.66
N GLN A 645 3.59 -7.29 -34.60
CA GLN A 645 4.58 -6.45 -35.30
C GLN A 645 3.95 -5.30 -36.09
N ASP A 646 2.64 -5.30 -36.31
CA ASP A 646 1.91 -4.20 -36.91
C ASP A 646 1.73 -2.97 -35.99
N ARG A 647 2.33 -3.01 -34.79
CA ARG A 647 2.28 -1.99 -33.73
C ARG A 647 0.91 -1.87 -33.05
N HIS A 648 0.10 -2.93 -33.11
CA HIS A 648 -1.19 -2.99 -32.42
C HIS A 648 -1.28 -4.19 -31.46
N ALA A 649 -1.98 -3.97 -30.33
CA ALA A 649 -2.45 -5.02 -29.44
C ALA A 649 -3.94 -5.26 -29.70
N ARG A 650 -4.37 -6.52 -29.70
CA ARG A 650 -5.77 -6.92 -29.95
C ARG A 650 -6.24 -7.94 -28.93
N ILE A 651 -7.51 -7.86 -28.55
CA ILE A 651 -8.15 -8.81 -27.64
C ILE A 651 -9.06 -9.75 -28.45
N TYR A 652 -8.88 -11.05 -28.22
CA TYR A 652 -9.64 -12.15 -28.78
C TYR A 652 -10.48 -12.80 -27.70
N ASP A 653 -11.65 -13.30 -28.07
CA ASP A 653 -12.40 -14.23 -27.25
C ASP A 653 -11.88 -15.64 -27.52
N SER A 654 -11.56 -16.40 -26.47
CA SER A 654 -10.97 -17.73 -26.59
C SER A 654 -11.92 -18.75 -27.22
N VAL A 655 -13.21 -18.42 -27.35
CA VAL A 655 -14.25 -19.23 -27.97
C VAL A 655 -14.69 -18.67 -29.34
N VAL A 656 -14.54 -17.37 -29.58
CA VAL A 656 -15.01 -16.71 -30.82
C VAL A 656 -13.85 -16.23 -31.69
N SER A 657 -13.82 -16.67 -32.95
CA SER A 657 -12.74 -16.37 -33.92
C SER A 657 -12.62 -14.91 -34.37
N LYS A 658 -13.36 -13.96 -33.77
CA LYS A 658 -13.36 -12.54 -34.16
C LYS A 658 -12.83 -11.66 -33.03
N PRO A 659 -11.92 -10.70 -33.33
CA PRO A 659 -11.41 -9.76 -32.33
C PRO A 659 -12.52 -8.82 -31.83
N ARG A 660 -12.46 -8.46 -30.54
CA ARG A 660 -13.29 -7.41 -29.92
C ARG A 660 -12.42 -6.18 -29.68
N ASP A 661 -12.80 -5.08 -30.36
CA ASP A 661 -12.25 -3.71 -30.27
C ASP A 661 -10.72 -3.51 -30.36
N ILE A 662 -10.33 -2.45 -31.08
CA ILE A 662 -8.92 -2.10 -31.32
C ILE A 662 -8.50 -1.09 -30.25
N ILE A 663 -7.64 -1.50 -29.32
CA ILE A 663 -6.97 -0.56 -28.41
C ILE A 663 -5.65 -0.15 -29.08
N VAL A 664 -5.56 1.11 -29.51
CA VAL A 664 -4.34 1.67 -30.10
C VAL A 664 -3.46 2.22 -28.97
N LEU A 665 -2.51 1.42 -28.53
CA LEU A 665 -1.42 1.87 -27.65
C LEU A 665 -0.22 2.22 -28.55
N TYR A 666 0.13 3.50 -28.65
CA TYR A 666 1.36 3.91 -29.33
C TYR A 666 2.56 3.54 -28.43
N GLN A 667 3.42 2.65 -28.94
CA GLN A 667 4.67 2.17 -28.35
C GLN A 667 4.56 1.62 -26.92
N VAL A 668 4.23 0.33 -26.82
CA VAL A 668 4.52 -0.47 -25.63
C VAL A 668 5.25 -1.73 -26.07
N TRP A 669 6.49 -1.91 -25.61
CA TRP A 669 7.12 -3.22 -25.55
C TRP A 669 6.45 -3.94 -24.37
N LEU A 670 5.59 -4.92 -24.67
CA LEU A 670 5.00 -5.77 -23.64
C LEU A 670 6.04 -6.80 -23.20
N THR A 671 6.95 -6.38 -22.31
CA THR A 671 7.50 -7.27 -21.29
C THR A 671 6.47 -7.39 -20.16
N GLU A 672 6.47 -8.51 -19.45
CA GLU A 672 5.44 -8.98 -18.50
C GLU A 672 4.99 -8.02 -17.37
N GLU A 673 5.47 -6.78 -17.33
CA GLU A 673 5.29 -5.85 -16.22
C GLU A 673 3.96 -5.07 -16.20
N TYR A 674 3.14 -5.10 -17.26
CA TYR A 674 1.92 -4.26 -17.33
C TYR A 674 0.59 -4.95 -16.99
N LEU A 675 0.61 -6.17 -16.43
CA LEU A 675 -0.59 -6.82 -15.88
C LEU A 675 -0.42 -7.23 -14.40
N ALA A 676 0.21 -6.38 -13.59
CA ALA A 676 0.22 -6.50 -12.13
C ALA A 676 -0.56 -5.36 -11.47
#